data_AF-A0A4D3MBI4-F1
#
_entry.id   AF-A0A4D3MBI4-F1
#
_cell.length_a   1.000
_cell.length_b   1.000
_cell.length_c   1.000
_cell.angle_alpha   90.00
_cell.angle_beta   90.00
_cell.angle_gamma   90.00
#
_symmetry.space_group_name_H-M   'P 1'
#
loop_
_entity.id
_entity.type
_entity.pdbx_description
1 polymer ?
#
loop_
_entity_poly.entity_id
_entity_poly.type
_entity_poly.pdbx_seq_one_letter_code
_entity_poly.pdbx_strand_id
1 'polypeptide(L)'
;MLAISPLSFLAIADKFERAKQLEAYSERFKKLNYEGDALLAAFHKETGAIDAALTTINTVLSSVSAGVSAASSASLIGAPISMLVSALTGTISGILEASKQAMFEHVADKFAARINEWEKEHGKNYFENGYDARHAAFLEDSLSLLADFSRQHAVERAVAITQQHWDEKIGELAGITRNADRSQSGKAYINYLENGGLLEDQPKEFTQQVFDPQKGTIDLSTGNVSSVLTFVTPTFTPGEEVRERKQSGKYEYMTSLIVNGKDTWSVKGLKSHKGVYDYSNLIQFVEKDNKYHQAKIISELGDKNDIVYSGSGSSEVFAGEGHDTVSYNKTDAGKLTIDATGASKPGEYIVSKNMYGDVKVLQEVVNEQEVSVGKRTEKIQYRDFEFRAGGISYDVIDKLHSVEELIGGKHDDEFKGGKFNDIFHGADGNDYIEGNYGNDRLYGDDGDDYISGGQGDDQLFGGSGNDKLSGGDGNNYLTGGSGNDELQAHGAYNILSGGTGDDKLYGGGIDLLDGGEGNDYLNGGFGNDIYVYRQNYGHHTIADEGGKGDRLHLSDISFDDIAFKKVGNDLIMNKAINGVLSFNESNDVNGITFKNWFAKDASGADNHLVEIITDKDGREIKSDNIPHKNNDWSGYIKASSIASEKNMVNITSVANDINKIISSVSGLDSGDERLASLYNLALHQNNTHSTILTTTV
;
A
#
# COMPACT_ATOMS: atom_id res chain seq x y z
N MET A 1 48.42 -13.75 -42.63
CA MET A 1 47.84 -12.88 -41.57
C MET A 1 47.06 -13.80 -40.65
N LEU A 2 47.50 -13.94 -39.40
CA LEU A 2 46.90 -14.83 -38.40
C LEU A 2 45.52 -14.26 -38.03
N ALA A 3 44.45 -14.81 -38.58
CA ALA A 3 43.10 -14.41 -38.20
C ALA A 3 42.63 -15.35 -37.09
N ILE A 4 42.74 -14.91 -35.83
CA ILE A 4 41.93 -15.47 -34.75
C ILE A 4 40.47 -15.30 -35.18
N SER A 5 39.64 -16.34 -35.03
CA SER A 5 38.23 -16.23 -35.41
C SER A 5 37.58 -15.07 -34.63
N PRO A 6 36.74 -14.23 -35.25
CA PRO A 6 36.08 -13.13 -34.56
C PRO A 6 35.31 -13.57 -33.30
N LEU A 7 34.75 -14.79 -33.31
CA LEU A 7 34.01 -15.37 -32.19
C LEU A 7 34.94 -15.77 -31.02
N SER A 8 36.10 -16.37 -31.31
CA SER A 8 37.10 -16.70 -30.30
C SER A 8 37.73 -15.44 -29.70
N PHE A 9 37.95 -14.41 -30.52
CA PHE A 9 38.43 -13.11 -30.05
C PHE A 9 37.41 -12.42 -29.16
N LEU A 10 36.13 -12.43 -29.53
CA LEU A 10 35.05 -11.84 -28.75
C LEU A 10 34.89 -12.52 -27.38
N ALA A 11 34.98 -13.85 -27.32
CA ALA A 11 34.93 -14.61 -26.07
C ALA A 11 36.13 -14.31 -25.13
N ILE A 12 37.31 -14.04 -25.68
CA ILE A 12 38.48 -13.62 -24.88
C ILE A 12 38.31 -12.18 -24.40
N ALA A 13 37.84 -11.27 -25.27
CA ALA A 13 37.62 -9.87 -24.94
C ALA A 13 36.58 -9.69 -23.83
N ASP A 14 35.50 -10.48 -23.86
CA ASP A 14 34.45 -10.48 -22.84
C ASP A 14 35.00 -10.80 -21.43
N LYS A 15 35.91 -11.79 -21.31
CA LYS A 15 36.56 -12.12 -20.04
C LYS A 15 37.41 -10.96 -19.48
N PHE A 16 38.12 -10.23 -20.34
CA PHE A 16 38.90 -9.08 -19.90
C PHE A 16 38.02 -7.88 -19.49
N GLU A 17 36.89 -7.67 -20.16
CA GLU A 17 35.94 -6.61 -19.80
C GLU A 17 35.25 -6.92 -18.46
N ARG A 18 34.80 -8.17 -18.25
CA ARG A 18 34.26 -8.62 -16.95
C ARG A 18 35.26 -8.42 -15.82
N ALA A 19 36.54 -8.76 -16.03
CA ALA A 19 37.59 -8.53 -15.05
C ALA A 19 37.75 -7.04 -14.66
N LYS A 20 37.70 -6.13 -15.64
CA LYS A 20 37.82 -4.68 -15.40
C LYS A 20 36.65 -4.11 -14.60
N GLN A 21 35.43 -4.55 -14.88
CA GLN A 21 34.24 -4.14 -14.13
C GLN A 21 34.30 -4.62 -12.67
N LEU A 22 34.72 -5.86 -12.45
CA LEU A 22 34.91 -6.43 -11.12
C LEU A 22 36.03 -5.74 -10.34
N GLU A 23 37.15 -5.39 -10.97
CA GLU A 23 38.23 -4.62 -10.33
C GLU A 23 37.71 -3.28 -9.78
N ALA A 24 36.94 -2.53 -10.58
CA ALA A 24 36.35 -1.26 -10.17
C ALA A 24 35.40 -1.41 -8.97
N TYR A 25 34.60 -2.48 -8.96
CA TYR A 25 33.67 -2.79 -7.88
C TYR A 25 34.39 -3.27 -6.59
N SER A 26 35.50 -4.00 -6.75
CA SER A 26 36.24 -4.60 -5.64
C SER A 26 36.90 -3.60 -4.68
N GLU A 27 37.29 -2.41 -5.16
CA GLU A 27 37.96 -1.40 -4.34
C GLU A 27 37.11 -0.90 -3.17
N ARG A 28 35.78 -0.91 -3.33
CA ARG A 28 34.85 -0.57 -2.24
C ARG A 28 34.90 -1.62 -1.14
N PHE A 29 34.84 -2.91 -1.50
CA PHE A 29 34.73 -4.01 -0.53
C PHE A 29 36.06 -4.44 0.10
N LYS A 30 37.20 -4.16 -0.55
CA LYS A 30 38.52 -4.37 0.06
C LYS A 30 38.66 -3.62 1.39
N LYS A 31 38.09 -2.42 1.48
CA LYS A 31 38.07 -1.62 2.73
C LYS A 31 37.22 -2.28 3.83
N LEU A 32 36.32 -3.18 3.44
CA LEU A 32 35.44 -3.97 4.31
C LEU A 32 35.96 -5.41 4.47
N ASN A 33 37.24 -5.64 4.17
CA ASN A 33 37.92 -6.92 4.29
C ASN A 33 37.32 -8.05 3.43
N TYR A 34 36.71 -7.71 2.29
CA TYR A 34 36.24 -8.69 1.30
C TYR A 34 36.93 -8.50 -0.05
N GLU A 35 37.59 -9.56 -0.52
CA GLU A 35 38.36 -9.52 -1.77
C GLU A 35 37.68 -10.29 -2.92
N GLY A 36 36.50 -10.90 -2.71
CA GLY A 36 35.95 -11.91 -3.62
C GLY A 36 35.79 -11.45 -5.06
N ASP A 37 35.36 -10.21 -5.27
CA ASP A 37 35.24 -9.63 -6.61
C ASP A 37 36.62 -9.41 -7.28
N ALA A 38 37.66 -9.09 -6.50
CA ALA A 38 39.03 -9.00 -7.00
C ALA A 38 39.62 -10.38 -7.33
N LEU A 39 39.29 -11.41 -6.54
CA LEU A 39 39.68 -12.79 -6.84
C LEU A 39 39.01 -13.28 -8.11
N LEU A 40 37.73 -12.97 -8.30
CA LEU A 40 36.99 -13.29 -9.51
C LEU A 40 37.55 -12.55 -10.73
N ALA A 41 37.87 -11.27 -10.60
CA ALA A 41 38.56 -10.51 -11.65
C ALA A 41 39.91 -11.13 -12.03
N ALA A 42 40.71 -11.53 -11.03
CA ALA A 42 41.99 -12.19 -11.24
C ALA A 42 41.82 -13.54 -11.95
N PHE A 43 40.79 -14.32 -11.61
CA PHE A 43 40.46 -15.57 -12.29
C PHE A 43 40.14 -15.35 -13.77
N HIS A 44 39.27 -14.40 -14.11
CA HIS A 44 38.94 -14.11 -15.52
C HIS A 44 40.17 -13.63 -16.31
N LYS A 45 41.05 -12.86 -15.68
CA LYS A 45 42.30 -12.39 -16.29
C LYS A 45 43.29 -13.51 -16.54
N GLU A 46 43.55 -14.37 -15.56
CA GLU A 46 44.47 -15.51 -15.69
C GLU A 46 43.94 -16.53 -16.72
N THR A 47 42.64 -16.85 -16.68
CA THR A 47 42.03 -17.79 -17.65
C THR A 47 41.93 -17.20 -19.05
N GLY A 48 41.64 -15.90 -19.19
CA GLY A 48 41.68 -15.19 -20.48
C GLY A 48 43.07 -15.19 -21.12
N ALA A 49 44.14 -15.04 -20.31
CA ALA A 49 45.51 -15.14 -20.78
C ALA A 49 45.87 -16.56 -21.26
N ILE A 50 45.44 -17.59 -20.53
CA ILE A 50 45.60 -19.00 -20.94
C ILE A 50 44.86 -19.25 -22.26
N ASP A 51 43.62 -18.79 -22.39
CA ASP A 51 42.83 -18.92 -23.62
C ASP A 51 43.48 -18.20 -24.81
N ALA A 52 44.02 -17.00 -24.62
CA ALA A 52 44.75 -16.26 -25.65
C ALA A 52 46.02 -17.01 -26.10
N ALA A 53 46.77 -17.57 -25.15
CA ALA A 53 47.97 -18.36 -25.44
C ALA A 53 47.63 -19.64 -26.22
N LEU A 54 46.62 -20.40 -25.77
CA LEU A 54 46.16 -21.62 -26.44
C LEU A 54 45.59 -21.34 -27.83
N THR A 55 44.81 -20.28 -27.98
CA THR A 55 44.26 -19.85 -29.27
C THR A 55 45.38 -19.49 -30.24
N THR A 56 46.42 -18.81 -29.76
CA THR A 56 47.60 -18.48 -30.56
C THR A 56 48.34 -19.75 -30.99
N ILE A 57 48.58 -20.70 -30.07
CA ILE A 57 49.23 -21.98 -30.35
C ILE A 57 48.41 -22.79 -31.38
N ASN A 58 47.10 -22.89 -31.19
CA ASN A 58 46.20 -23.58 -32.12
C ASN A 58 46.16 -22.91 -33.49
N THR A 59 46.15 -21.57 -33.56
CA THR A 59 46.21 -20.83 -34.83
C THR A 59 47.53 -21.12 -35.57
N VAL A 60 48.65 -21.17 -34.84
CA VAL A 60 49.96 -21.53 -35.41
C VAL A 60 49.93 -22.98 -35.89
N LEU A 61 49.45 -23.94 -35.10
CA LEU A 61 49.30 -25.35 -35.47
C LEU A 61 48.42 -25.54 -36.71
N SER A 62 47.27 -24.87 -36.77
CA SER A 62 46.38 -24.90 -37.93
C SER A 62 47.02 -24.27 -39.17
N SER A 63 47.78 -23.18 -39.02
CA SER A 63 48.51 -22.56 -40.14
C SER A 63 49.62 -23.45 -40.68
N VAL A 64 50.33 -24.17 -39.78
CA VAL A 64 51.35 -25.15 -40.15
C VAL A 64 50.71 -26.34 -40.86
N SER A 65 49.60 -26.88 -40.34
CA SER A 65 48.85 -27.98 -40.97
C SER A 65 48.29 -27.59 -42.34
N ALA A 66 47.73 -26.37 -42.49
CA ALA A 66 47.24 -25.85 -43.75
C ALA A 66 48.37 -25.63 -44.76
N GLY A 67 49.51 -25.08 -44.33
CA GLY A 67 50.70 -24.90 -45.17
C GLY A 67 51.29 -26.22 -45.65
N VAL A 68 51.36 -27.23 -44.76
CA VAL A 68 51.82 -28.59 -45.12
C VAL A 68 50.83 -29.29 -46.04
N SER A 69 49.51 -29.13 -45.82
CA SER A 69 48.47 -29.70 -46.69
C SER A 69 48.47 -29.07 -48.08
N ALA A 70 48.70 -27.75 -48.18
CA ALA A 70 48.87 -27.07 -49.45
C ALA A 70 50.13 -27.56 -50.19
N ALA A 71 51.25 -27.71 -49.48
CA ALA A 71 52.50 -28.22 -50.05
C ALA A 71 52.43 -29.72 -50.45
N SER A 72 51.64 -30.53 -49.72
CA SER A 72 51.50 -31.97 -49.94
C SER A 72 50.60 -32.34 -51.12
N SER A 73 49.64 -31.46 -51.46
CA SER A 73 48.73 -31.64 -52.62
C SER A 73 49.43 -31.65 -53.98
N ALA A 74 50.70 -31.23 -54.05
CA ALA A 74 51.52 -31.19 -55.25
C ALA A 74 52.55 -32.36 -55.37
N SER A 75 52.53 -33.37 -54.49
CA SER A 75 53.56 -34.42 -54.40
C SER A 75 53.01 -35.84 -54.19
N LEU A 76 53.57 -36.84 -54.89
CA LEU A 76 53.23 -38.28 -54.75
C LEU A 76 53.53 -38.88 -53.37
N ILE A 77 54.35 -38.20 -52.55
CA ILE A 77 54.71 -38.59 -51.17
C ILE A 77 53.95 -37.73 -50.12
N GLY A 78 53.11 -36.80 -50.58
CA GLY A 78 52.47 -35.78 -49.74
C GLY A 78 51.30 -36.28 -48.92
N ALA A 79 50.47 -37.19 -49.44
CA ALA A 79 49.28 -37.67 -48.73
C ALA A 79 49.61 -38.35 -47.37
N PRO A 80 50.62 -39.23 -47.25
CA PRO A 80 51.03 -39.79 -45.97
C PRO A 80 51.55 -38.74 -44.97
N ILE A 81 52.30 -37.74 -45.44
CA ILE A 81 52.85 -36.67 -44.61
C ILE A 81 51.74 -35.73 -44.11
N SER A 82 50.79 -35.40 -44.98
CA SER A 82 49.61 -34.60 -44.62
C SER A 82 48.74 -35.31 -43.59
N MET A 83 48.51 -36.61 -43.75
CA MET A 83 47.77 -37.43 -42.77
C MET A 83 48.50 -37.51 -41.43
N LEU A 84 49.83 -37.70 -41.45
CA LEU A 84 50.66 -37.73 -40.24
C LEU A 84 50.62 -36.39 -39.50
N VAL A 85 50.74 -35.28 -40.23
CA VAL A 85 50.71 -33.93 -39.66
C VAL A 85 49.33 -33.58 -39.14
N SER A 86 48.25 -33.97 -39.81
CA SER A 86 46.88 -33.84 -39.29
C SER A 86 46.62 -34.68 -38.04
N ALA A 87 47.09 -35.94 -38.01
CA ALA A 87 46.99 -36.81 -36.83
C ALA A 87 47.80 -36.27 -35.64
N LEU A 88 49.01 -35.76 -35.90
CA LEU A 88 49.85 -35.12 -34.89
C LEU A 88 49.23 -33.80 -34.39
N THR A 89 48.68 -32.98 -35.30
CA THR A 89 47.98 -31.74 -34.96
C THR A 89 46.73 -32.02 -34.11
N GLY A 90 45.95 -33.05 -34.47
CA GLY A 90 44.80 -33.48 -33.67
C GLY A 90 45.18 -34.02 -32.30
N THR A 91 46.28 -34.76 -32.20
CA THR A 91 46.83 -35.28 -30.94
C THR A 91 47.35 -34.15 -30.05
N ILE A 92 48.11 -33.22 -30.61
CA ILE A 92 48.62 -32.03 -29.92
C ILE A 92 47.45 -31.15 -29.45
N SER A 93 46.45 -30.92 -30.29
CA SER A 93 45.22 -30.20 -29.92
C SER A 93 44.48 -30.90 -28.78
N GLY A 94 44.37 -32.23 -28.81
CA GLY A 94 43.79 -33.02 -27.73
C GLY A 94 44.56 -32.93 -26.41
N ILE A 95 45.91 -32.92 -26.46
CA ILE A 95 46.78 -32.72 -25.29
C ILE A 95 46.66 -31.29 -24.76
N LEU A 96 46.61 -30.28 -25.64
CA LEU A 96 46.40 -28.87 -25.28
C LEU A 96 45.07 -28.67 -24.56
N GLU A 97 43.99 -29.28 -25.06
CA GLU A 97 42.68 -29.24 -24.41
C GLU A 97 42.65 -29.99 -23.07
N ALA A 98 43.37 -31.10 -22.93
CA ALA A 98 43.53 -31.77 -21.63
C ALA A 98 44.37 -30.93 -20.64
N SER A 99 45.40 -30.25 -21.14
CA SER A 99 46.26 -29.36 -20.34
C SER A 99 45.52 -28.08 -19.94
N LYS A 100 44.63 -27.58 -20.79
CA LYS A 100 43.74 -26.44 -20.51
C LYS A 100 42.90 -26.69 -19.25
N GLN A 101 42.31 -27.89 -19.14
CA GLN A 101 41.57 -28.26 -17.95
C GLN A 101 42.45 -28.19 -16.70
N ALA A 102 43.63 -28.83 -16.74
CA ALA A 102 44.53 -28.86 -15.60
C ALA A 102 45.00 -27.46 -15.18
N MET A 103 45.22 -26.55 -16.14
CA MET A 103 45.59 -25.16 -15.87
C MET A 103 44.46 -24.37 -15.21
N PHE A 104 43.22 -24.50 -15.69
CA PHE A 104 42.07 -23.81 -15.08
C PHE A 104 41.79 -24.33 -13.67
N GLU A 105 41.87 -25.64 -13.46
CA GLU A 105 41.70 -26.22 -12.12
C GLU A 105 42.82 -25.82 -11.18
N HIS A 106 44.08 -25.72 -11.66
CA HIS A 106 45.18 -25.22 -10.85
C HIS A 106 44.95 -23.78 -10.38
N VAL A 107 44.44 -22.91 -11.25
CA VAL A 107 44.08 -21.53 -10.91
C VAL A 107 42.96 -21.54 -9.86
N ALA A 108 41.90 -22.33 -10.06
CA ALA A 108 40.80 -22.46 -9.10
C ALA A 108 41.25 -22.97 -7.72
N ASP A 109 42.10 -24.01 -7.69
CA ASP A 109 42.64 -24.57 -6.45
C ASP A 109 43.53 -23.57 -5.70
N LYS A 110 44.29 -22.71 -6.42
CA LYS A 110 45.06 -21.60 -5.83
C LYS A 110 44.15 -20.57 -5.15
N PHE A 111 43.02 -20.22 -5.75
CA PHE A 111 42.03 -19.34 -5.11
C PHE A 111 41.38 -20.00 -3.90
N ALA A 112 41.02 -21.29 -4.00
CA ALA A 112 40.48 -22.04 -2.86
C ALA A 112 41.47 -22.09 -1.68
N ALA A 113 42.76 -22.29 -1.96
CA ALA A 113 43.80 -22.26 -0.93
C ALA A 113 43.90 -20.88 -0.25
N ARG A 114 43.85 -19.80 -1.04
CA ARG A 114 43.85 -18.43 -0.51
C ARG A 114 42.64 -18.14 0.38
N ILE A 115 41.45 -18.58 -0.03
CA ILE A 115 40.22 -18.50 0.79
C ILE A 115 40.43 -19.26 2.10
N ASN A 116 40.91 -20.50 2.05
CA ASN A 116 41.14 -21.30 3.25
C ASN A 116 42.17 -20.69 4.21
N GLU A 117 43.22 -20.05 3.69
CA GLU A 117 44.20 -19.32 4.49
C GLU A 117 43.56 -18.09 5.15
N TRP A 118 42.80 -17.31 4.38
CA TRP A 118 42.07 -16.16 4.89
C TRP A 118 41.11 -16.56 6.02
N GLU A 119 40.33 -17.63 5.86
CA GLU A 119 39.38 -18.08 6.87
C GLU A 119 40.07 -18.58 8.14
N LYS A 120 41.24 -19.22 8.03
CA LYS A 120 42.05 -19.61 9.20
C LYS A 120 42.59 -18.41 9.95
N GLU A 121 43.00 -17.37 9.24
CA GLU A 121 43.52 -16.14 9.83
C GLU A 121 42.42 -15.34 10.53
N HIS A 122 41.23 -15.26 9.92
CA HIS A 122 40.14 -14.41 10.37
C HIS A 122 39.10 -15.13 11.24
N GLY A 123 39.10 -16.47 11.25
CA GLY A 123 38.16 -17.29 12.01
C GLY A 123 36.70 -17.16 11.56
N LYS A 124 36.46 -16.68 10.33
CA LYS A 124 35.14 -16.46 9.74
C LYS A 124 35.03 -17.13 8.38
N ASN A 125 33.81 -17.46 7.96
CA ASN A 125 33.54 -17.93 6.61
C ASN A 125 33.73 -16.80 5.59
N TYR A 126 34.44 -17.08 4.49
CA TYR A 126 34.80 -16.07 3.50
C TYR A 126 33.60 -15.49 2.74
N PHE A 127 32.64 -16.35 2.38
CA PHE A 127 31.47 -15.94 1.61
C PHE A 127 30.48 -15.19 2.48
N GLU A 128 30.29 -15.60 3.74
CA GLU A 128 29.51 -14.85 4.72
C GLU A 128 30.06 -13.43 4.92
N ASN A 129 31.39 -13.29 5.01
CA ASN A 129 32.02 -11.98 5.11
C ASN A 129 31.81 -11.12 3.85
N GLY A 130 31.63 -11.74 2.68
CA GLY A 130 31.24 -11.05 1.46
C GLY A 130 29.83 -10.46 1.53
N TYR A 131 28.88 -11.21 2.08
CA TYR A 131 27.55 -10.70 2.35
C TYR A 131 27.57 -9.60 3.43
N ASP A 132 28.35 -9.77 4.51
CA ASP A 132 28.56 -8.73 5.55
C ASP A 132 29.09 -7.42 4.93
N ALA A 133 30.07 -7.52 4.03
CA ALA A 133 30.65 -6.36 3.35
C ALA A 133 29.64 -5.65 2.42
N ARG A 134 28.78 -6.42 1.73
CA ARG A 134 27.72 -5.85 0.89
C ARG A 134 26.64 -5.18 1.72
N HIS A 135 26.27 -5.78 2.84
CA HIS A 135 25.36 -5.16 3.79
C HIS A 135 25.96 -3.88 4.37
N ALA A 136 27.22 -3.87 4.80
CA ALA A 136 27.88 -2.67 5.31
C ALA A 136 27.94 -1.54 4.28
N ALA A 137 28.15 -1.86 3.00
CA ALA A 137 28.04 -0.90 1.91
C ALA A 137 26.62 -0.35 1.75
N PHE A 138 25.59 -1.19 1.87
CA PHE A 138 24.20 -0.75 1.86
C PHE A 138 23.84 0.13 3.08
N LEU A 139 24.44 -0.12 4.24
CA LEU A 139 24.22 0.67 5.45
C LEU A 139 24.70 2.12 5.34
N GLU A 140 25.79 2.37 4.61
CA GLU A 140 26.23 3.74 4.30
C GLU A 140 25.09 4.55 3.63
N ASP A 141 24.26 3.89 2.83
CA ASP A 141 23.15 4.48 2.09
C ASP A 141 21.81 4.43 2.88
N SER A 142 21.72 3.65 3.97
CA SER A 142 20.47 3.35 4.70
C SER A 142 20.08 4.41 5.73
N LEU A 143 20.97 5.34 6.08
CA LEU A 143 20.75 6.33 7.14
C LEU A 143 19.57 7.26 6.86
N SER A 144 19.45 7.75 5.62
CA SER A 144 18.33 8.58 5.22
C SER A 144 17.01 7.80 5.27
N LEU A 145 17.04 6.53 4.86
CA LEU A 145 15.87 5.66 4.84
C LEU A 145 15.28 5.42 6.25
N LEU A 146 16.14 5.10 7.23
CA LEU A 146 15.69 4.90 8.62
C LEU A 146 15.13 6.18 9.26
N ALA A 147 15.73 7.32 8.95
CA ALA A 147 15.22 8.62 9.39
C ALA A 147 13.86 8.94 8.75
N ASP A 148 13.66 8.58 7.49
CA ASP A 148 12.38 8.74 6.79
C ASP A 148 11.28 7.89 7.44
N PHE A 149 11.55 6.62 7.78
CA PHE A 149 10.57 5.78 8.47
C PHE A 149 10.19 6.30 9.86
N SER A 150 11.16 6.74 10.65
CA SER A 150 10.90 7.33 11.96
C SER A 150 10.01 8.58 11.86
N ARG A 151 10.28 9.46 10.88
CA ARG A 151 9.47 10.65 10.62
C ARG A 151 8.07 10.31 10.12
N GLN A 152 7.97 9.40 9.14
CA GLN A 152 6.70 8.98 8.54
C GLN A 152 5.73 8.41 9.58
N HIS A 153 6.24 7.62 10.54
CA HIS A 153 5.42 6.97 11.56
C HIS A 153 5.39 7.72 12.91
N ALA A 154 6.09 8.86 12.99
CA ALA A 154 6.27 9.65 14.21
C ALA A 154 6.71 8.80 15.43
N VAL A 155 7.73 7.96 15.23
CA VAL A 155 8.29 7.07 16.26
C VAL A 155 9.72 7.43 16.60
N GLU A 156 10.14 7.17 17.83
CA GLU A 156 11.49 7.48 18.33
C GLU A 156 12.56 6.54 17.75
N ARG A 157 12.21 5.30 17.43
CA ARG A 157 13.16 4.30 16.92
C ARG A 157 12.70 3.64 15.64
N ALA A 158 13.56 3.58 14.63
CA ALA A 158 13.32 2.76 13.44
C ALA A 158 14.21 1.53 13.48
N VAL A 159 13.62 0.34 13.38
CA VAL A 159 14.26 -0.98 13.37
C VAL A 159 14.09 -1.57 11.97
N ALA A 160 15.16 -1.58 11.19
CA ALA A 160 15.21 -2.21 9.88
C ALA A 160 15.83 -3.60 9.96
N ILE A 161 15.14 -4.58 9.40
CA ILE A 161 15.68 -5.90 9.12
C ILE A 161 16.05 -5.98 7.63
N THR A 162 17.30 -6.34 7.37
CA THR A 162 17.81 -6.64 6.03
C THR A 162 18.36 -8.06 6.03
N GLN A 163 18.11 -8.84 4.99
CA GLN A 163 18.63 -10.19 4.89
C GLN A 163 19.77 -10.29 3.88
N GLN A 164 20.75 -11.16 4.17
CA GLN A 164 21.75 -11.59 3.21
C GLN A 164 21.07 -12.33 2.05
N HIS A 165 21.36 -11.90 0.84
CA HIS A 165 20.86 -12.52 -0.39
C HIS A 165 21.99 -13.14 -1.18
N TRP A 166 21.71 -14.28 -1.81
CA TRP A 166 22.64 -14.86 -2.77
C TRP A 166 22.84 -13.88 -3.93
N ASP A 167 24.09 -13.64 -4.32
CA ASP A 167 24.39 -12.89 -5.52
C ASP A 167 25.24 -13.70 -6.49
N GLU A 168 25.06 -13.40 -7.78
CA GLU A 168 25.67 -14.16 -8.87
C GLU A 168 27.21 -14.21 -8.75
N LYS A 169 27.84 -13.15 -8.24
CA LYS A 169 29.31 -13.04 -8.14
C LYS A 169 29.86 -13.94 -7.03
N ILE A 170 29.22 -13.94 -5.86
CA ILE A 170 29.56 -14.82 -4.74
C ILE A 170 29.36 -16.28 -5.17
N GLY A 171 28.23 -16.59 -5.81
CA GLY A 171 27.96 -17.94 -6.30
C GLY A 171 28.94 -18.41 -7.36
N GLU A 172 29.35 -17.53 -8.28
CA GLU A 172 30.35 -17.85 -9.30
C GLU A 172 31.70 -18.22 -8.67
N LEU A 173 32.20 -17.38 -7.75
CA LEU A 173 33.47 -17.66 -7.07
C LEU A 173 33.39 -18.95 -6.22
N ALA A 174 32.26 -19.19 -5.56
CA ALA A 174 32.05 -20.39 -4.76
C ALA A 174 32.05 -21.66 -5.64
N GLY A 175 31.44 -21.61 -6.83
CA GLY A 175 31.48 -22.68 -7.82
C GLY A 175 32.87 -22.90 -8.40
N ILE A 176 33.58 -21.83 -8.76
CA ILE A 176 34.95 -21.92 -9.25
C ILE A 176 35.83 -22.64 -8.23
N THR A 177 35.75 -22.26 -6.96
CA THR A 177 36.60 -22.78 -5.87
C THR A 177 36.09 -24.06 -5.20
N ARG A 178 34.92 -24.57 -5.61
CA ARG A 178 34.26 -25.79 -5.06
C ARG A 178 33.91 -25.68 -3.57
N ASN A 179 33.60 -24.48 -3.09
CA ASN A 179 33.30 -24.21 -1.68
C ASN A 179 31.84 -23.73 -1.46
N ALA A 180 30.95 -23.94 -2.43
CA ALA A 180 29.55 -23.50 -2.35
C ALA A 180 28.72 -24.24 -1.28
N ASP A 181 29.12 -25.43 -0.89
CA ASP A 181 28.52 -26.17 0.24
C ASP A 181 28.84 -25.52 1.60
N ARG A 182 29.79 -24.60 1.64
CA ARG A 182 30.21 -23.88 2.84
C ARG A 182 29.54 -22.52 2.99
N SER A 183 28.86 -22.01 1.96
CA SER A 183 28.11 -20.75 2.05
C SER A 183 26.70 -20.99 2.59
N GLN A 184 26.22 -20.12 3.46
CA GLN A 184 24.82 -20.12 3.92
C GLN A 184 24.05 -18.99 3.23
N SER A 185 22.77 -19.20 3.00
CA SER A 185 21.84 -18.12 2.68
C SER A 185 21.24 -17.61 4.00
N GLY A 186 20.89 -16.32 4.06
CA GLY A 186 19.87 -15.91 5.03
C GLY A 186 20.29 -15.58 6.46
N LYS A 187 21.49 -15.04 6.75
CA LYS A 187 21.59 -14.21 7.98
C LYS A 187 20.85 -12.90 7.77
N ALA A 188 20.15 -12.43 8.79
CA ALA A 188 19.54 -11.11 8.75
C ALA A 188 20.22 -10.19 9.77
N TYR A 189 20.30 -8.93 9.40
CA TYR A 189 20.89 -7.90 10.23
C TYR A 189 19.78 -6.98 10.70
N ILE A 190 19.82 -6.68 12.00
CA ILE A 190 19.02 -5.62 12.58
C ILE A 190 19.88 -4.38 12.66
N ASN A 191 19.37 -3.33 12.06
CA ASN A 191 19.92 -1.98 12.18
C ASN A 191 18.83 -1.12 12.78
N TYR A 192 19.18 -0.31 13.77
CA TYR A 192 18.22 0.60 14.34
C TYR A 192 18.79 1.98 14.56
N LEU A 193 17.94 2.99 14.39
CA LEU A 193 18.23 4.39 14.65
C LEU A 193 17.35 4.84 15.82
N GLU A 194 17.94 5.39 16.88
CA GLU A 194 17.22 5.98 18.02
C GLU A 194 17.14 7.52 17.89
N ASN A 195 16.04 8.08 18.39
CA ASN A 195 15.67 9.49 18.50
C ASN A 195 15.18 10.22 17.23
N GLY A 196 15.01 9.55 16.09
CA GLY A 196 14.32 10.06 14.89
C GLY A 196 14.78 11.40 14.25
N GLY A 197 15.70 12.13 14.90
CA GLY A 197 16.03 13.53 14.63
C GLY A 197 17.52 13.86 14.77
N LEU A 198 18.40 12.86 14.90
CA LEU A 198 19.84 13.08 15.04
C LEU A 198 20.61 12.52 13.85
N LEU A 199 20.63 13.24 12.73
CA LEU A 199 21.70 13.10 11.74
C LEU A 199 22.01 14.44 11.06
N GLU A 200 22.59 15.37 11.81
CA GLU A 200 23.57 16.27 11.20
C GLU A 200 25.02 15.99 11.62
N ASP A 201 25.35 15.16 12.65
CA ASP A 201 26.78 15.04 13.02
C ASP A 201 27.29 13.79 13.78
N GLN A 202 26.55 12.68 13.97
CA GLN A 202 27.07 11.51 14.74
C GLN A 202 26.63 10.13 14.20
N PRO A 203 27.38 9.48 13.28
CA PRO A 203 27.12 8.12 12.83
C PRO A 203 27.59 7.00 13.81
N LYS A 204 27.85 7.32 15.09
CA LYS A 204 28.60 6.44 16.01
C LYS A 204 27.76 5.64 17.02
N GLU A 205 26.44 5.71 16.97
CA GLU A 205 25.57 5.04 17.96
C GLU A 205 24.65 3.97 17.33
N PHE A 206 25.18 3.17 16.40
CA PHE A 206 24.47 1.98 15.92
C PHE A 206 24.92 0.75 16.71
N THR A 207 24.00 0.15 17.47
CA THR A 207 24.25 -1.19 17.99
C THR A 207 23.75 -2.20 16.95
N GLN A 208 24.68 -2.79 16.22
CA GLN A 208 24.37 -3.90 15.33
C GLN A 208 23.96 -5.12 16.17
N GLN A 209 22.79 -5.69 15.90
CA GLN A 209 22.39 -6.99 16.43
C GLN A 209 22.17 -7.95 15.26
N VAL A 210 22.61 -9.19 15.46
CA VAL A 210 22.38 -10.26 14.48
C VAL A 210 21.01 -10.86 14.74
N PHE A 211 20.14 -10.78 13.75
CA PHE A 211 18.89 -11.51 13.74
C PHE A 211 19.13 -12.89 13.12
N ASP A 212 18.63 -13.92 13.79
CA ASP A 212 18.63 -15.25 13.22
C ASP A 212 17.23 -15.53 12.67
N PRO A 213 16.98 -15.26 11.38
CA PRO A 213 15.66 -15.47 10.79
C PRO A 213 15.30 -16.95 10.78
N GLN A 214 16.26 -17.88 10.90
CA GLN A 214 15.99 -19.31 11.01
C GLN A 214 15.20 -19.67 12.28
N LYS A 215 15.31 -18.83 13.33
CA LYS A 215 14.53 -19.02 14.56
C LYS A 215 13.06 -18.67 14.37
N GLY A 216 12.74 -17.71 13.49
CA GLY A 216 11.37 -17.24 13.27
C GLY A 216 10.81 -16.48 14.47
N THR A 217 11.65 -15.83 15.29
CA THR A 217 11.20 -15.14 16.51
C THR A 217 11.81 -13.76 16.61
N ILE A 218 10.97 -12.72 16.59
CA ILE A 218 11.32 -11.32 16.78
C ILE A 218 10.75 -10.87 18.12
N ASP A 219 11.60 -10.38 19.02
CA ASP A 219 11.17 -9.94 20.35
C ASP A 219 11.60 -8.49 20.58
N LEU A 220 10.62 -7.59 20.51
CA LEU A 220 10.77 -6.16 20.80
C LEU A 220 10.23 -5.80 22.19
N SER A 221 9.76 -6.77 22.99
CA SER A 221 9.02 -6.53 24.23
C SER A 221 9.82 -5.86 25.34
N THR A 222 11.14 -5.83 25.22
CA THR A 222 12.05 -5.12 26.13
C THR A 222 12.28 -3.66 25.76
N GLY A 223 11.79 -3.21 24.60
CA GLY A 223 11.91 -1.83 24.15
C GLY A 223 11.12 -0.85 25.02
N ASN A 224 11.69 0.34 25.21
CA ASN A 224 11.21 1.38 26.12
C ASN A 224 10.95 2.72 25.42
N VAL A 225 10.84 2.70 24.09
CA VAL A 225 10.56 3.86 23.24
C VAL A 225 9.61 3.43 22.11
N SER A 226 8.86 4.38 21.55
CA SER A 226 8.03 4.11 20.37
C SER A 226 8.90 3.63 19.20
N SER A 227 8.49 2.58 18.49
CA SER A 227 9.32 2.00 17.43
C SER A 227 8.56 1.54 16.19
N VAL A 228 9.21 1.62 15.02
CA VAL A 228 8.80 0.90 13.80
C VAL A 228 9.72 -0.29 13.57
N LEU A 229 9.15 -1.45 13.30
CA LEU A 229 9.79 -2.64 12.74
C LEU A 229 9.44 -2.73 11.27
N THR A 230 10.45 -2.76 10.41
CA THR A 230 10.27 -2.92 8.96
C THR A 230 11.31 -3.85 8.36
N PHE A 231 10.92 -4.62 7.36
CA PHE A 231 11.82 -5.46 6.57
C PHE A 231 12.14 -4.72 5.28
N VAL A 232 13.38 -4.23 5.17
CA VAL A 232 13.80 -3.39 4.04
C VAL A 232 14.03 -4.23 2.78
N THR A 233 14.41 -5.49 2.97
CA THR A 233 14.52 -6.47 1.90
C THR A 233 13.59 -7.65 2.20
N PRO A 234 13.07 -8.33 1.15
CA PRO A 234 12.44 -9.64 1.29
C PRO A 234 13.16 -10.52 2.30
N THR A 235 12.43 -11.01 3.29
CA THR A 235 12.99 -11.88 4.33
C THR A 235 12.41 -13.28 4.18
N PHE A 236 13.26 -14.24 3.82
CA PHE A 236 12.95 -15.64 3.62
C PHE A 236 12.35 -16.29 4.85
N THR A 237 11.53 -17.32 4.63
CA THR A 237 10.87 -18.06 5.70
C THR A 237 11.85 -18.63 6.73
N PRO A 238 11.42 -18.83 7.99
CA PRO A 238 12.29 -19.38 9.02
C PRO A 238 12.60 -20.83 8.70
N GLY A 239 13.85 -21.27 8.86
CA GLY A 239 14.23 -22.65 8.63
C GLY A 239 15.73 -22.87 8.60
N GLU A 240 16.14 -24.12 8.84
CA GLU A 240 17.55 -24.51 8.77
C GLU A 240 17.94 -24.87 7.34
N GLU A 241 19.14 -24.45 6.93
CA GLU A 241 19.71 -24.75 5.62
C GLU A 241 20.82 -25.79 5.72
N VAL A 242 20.70 -26.85 4.92
CA VAL A 242 21.73 -27.88 4.78
C VAL A 242 22.12 -27.99 3.32
N ARG A 243 23.42 -27.97 3.05
CA ARG A 243 23.97 -28.09 1.69
C ARG A 243 24.76 -29.37 1.53
N GLU A 244 24.55 -30.07 0.42
CA GLU A 244 25.25 -31.30 0.11
C GLU A 244 25.82 -31.25 -1.31
N ARG A 245 27.15 -31.28 -1.43
CA ARG A 245 27.84 -31.39 -2.72
C ARG A 245 28.03 -32.86 -3.12
N LYS A 246 27.53 -33.24 -4.29
CA LYS A 246 27.61 -34.60 -4.86
C LYS A 246 28.05 -34.55 -6.32
N GLN A 247 28.77 -35.58 -6.76
CA GLN A 247 29.10 -35.76 -8.17
C GLN A 247 27.87 -36.30 -8.92
N SER A 248 27.35 -35.55 -9.89
CA SER A 248 26.18 -35.90 -10.70
C SER A 248 26.54 -36.51 -12.05
N GLY A 249 27.76 -36.29 -12.53
CA GLY A 249 28.26 -36.81 -13.80
C GLY A 249 29.79 -36.93 -13.84
N LYS A 250 30.35 -37.27 -15.00
CA LYS A 250 31.81 -37.49 -15.14
C LYS A 250 32.62 -36.25 -14.75
N TYR A 251 32.12 -35.05 -15.06
CA TYR A 251 32.72 -33.75 -14.72
C TYR A 251 31.67 -32.77 -14.20
N GLU A 252 30.55 -33.28 -13.72
CA GLU A 252 29.43 -32.48 -13.26
C GLU A 252 29.21 -32.72 -11.76
N TYR A 253 29.04 -31.63 -11.03
CA TYR A 253 28.80 -31.64 -9.60
C TYR A 253 27.58 -30.79 -9.29
N MET A 254 26.78 -31.24 -8.34
CA MET A 254 25.60 -30.55 -7.84
C MET A 254 25.79 -30.28 -6.35
N THR A 255 25.61 -29.03 -5.95
CA THR A 255 25.46 -28.64 -4.54
C THR A 255 23.98 -28.41 -4.29
N SER A 256 23.32 -29.43 -3.76
CA SER A 256 21.88 -29.37 -3.46
C SER A 256 21.63 -28.63 -2.15
N LEU A 257 20.56 -27.86 -2.11
CA LEU A 257 20.09 -27.14 -0.93
C LEU A 257 18.87 -27.86 -0.35
N ILE A 258 18.90 -28.13 0.94
CA ILE A 258 17.78 -28.66 1.72
C ILE A 258 17.38 -27.57 2.71
N VAL A 259 16.17 -27.04 2.56
CA VAL A 259 15.57 -26.07 3.50
C VAL A 259 14.58 -26.80 4.40
N ASN A 260 14.87 -26.85 5.70
CA ASN A 260 13.97 -27.34 6.73
C ASN A 260 13.19 -26.16 7.32
N GLY A 261 12.13 -25.74 6.61
CA GLY A 261 11.28 -24.62 7.00
C GLY A 261 10.52 -24.84 8.31
N LYS A 262 10.21 -23.74 8.99
CA LYS A 262 9.21 -23.66 10.05
C LYS A 262 7.97 -22.95 9.51
N ASP A 263 6.83 -23.34 10.05
CA ASP A 263 5.53 -22.84 9.56
C ASP A 263 5.10 -21.51 10.21
N THR A 264 5.95 -20.88 11.04
CA THR A 264 5.53 -19.72 11.83
C THR A 264 6.65 -18.71 12.10
N TRP A 265 6.31 -17.44 11.90
CA TRP A 265 6.97 -16.28 12.48
C TRP A 265 6.25 -15.87 13.77
N SER A 266 7.00 -15.64 14.84
CA SER A 266 6.49 -15.12 16.11
C SER A 266 7.06 -13.73 16.35
N VAL A 267 6.19 -12.75 16.56
CA VAL A 267 6.56 -11.36 16.87
C VAL A 267 6.00 -10.99 18.22
N LYS A 268 6.86 -10.54 19.13
CA LYS A 268 6.46 -9.92 20.39
C LYS A 268 6.69 -8.42 20.31
N GLY A 269 5.61 -7.67 20.35
CA GLY A 269 5.59 -6.22 20.28
C GLY A 269 6.05 -5.53 21.56
N LEU A 270 6.10 -4.20 21.48
CA LEU A 270 6.43 -3.32 22.60
C LEU A 270 5.28 -3.32 23.62
N LYS A 271 5.56 -3.58 24.90
CA LYS A 271 4.48 -3.70 25.89
C LYS A 271 3.80 -2.39 26.29
N SER A 272 4.54 -1.28 26.29
CA SER A 272 4.10 -0.02 26.91
C SER A 272 4.34 1.21 26.03
N HIS A 273 4.71 1.00 24.77
CA HIS A 273 5.01 2.05 23.80
C HIS A 273 4.40 1.68 22.45
N LYS A 274 4.01 2.69 21.67
CA LYS A 274 3.53 2.52 20.30
C LYS A 274 4.54 1.74 19.44
N GLY A 275 4.04 0.74 18.74
CA GLY A 275 4.72 -0.07 17.75
C GLY A 275 4.10 0.09 16.37
N VAL A 276 4.94 0.12 15.35
CA VAL A 276 4.53 -0.05 13.95
C VAL A 276 5.21 -1.29 13.42
N TYR A 277 4.45 -2.24 12.89
CA TYR A 277 4.93 -3.55 12.46
C TYR A 277 4.60 -3.73 10.98
N ASP A 278 5.61 -3.60 10.13
CA ASP A 278 5.45 -3.73 8.69
C ASP A 278 5.88 -5.12 8.22
N TYR A 279 4.91 -5.99 7.91
CA TYR A 279 5.16 -7.36 7.47
C TYR A 279 5.15 -7.53 5.94
N SER A 280 5.03 -6.44 5.18
CA SER A 280 4.85 -6.49 3.72
C SER A 280 5.98 -7.21 2.97
N ASN A 281 7.21 -7.17 3.49
CA ASN A 281 8.39 -7.84 2.92
C ASN A 281 8.75 -9.16 3.61
N LEU A 282 7.90 -9.66 4.50
CA LEU A 282 8.10 -10.96 5.13
C LEU A 282 7.55 -12.05 4.20
N ILE A 283 8.41 -12.93 3.71
CA ILE A 283 7.96 -14.00 2.81
C ILE A 283 7.19 -15.03 3.63
N GLN A 284 6.01 -15.38 3.14
CA GLN A 284 5.11 -16.34 3.77
C GLN A 284 4.80 -17.55 2.89
N PHE A 285 5.18 -17.55 1.61
CA PHE A 285 4.94 -18.66 0.70
C PHE A 285 6.25 -19.30 0.28
N VAL A 286 6.28 -20.62 0.23
CA VAL A 286 7.45 -21.41 -0.15
C VAL A 286 7.05 -22.46 -1.19
N GLU A 287 7.80 -22.54 -2.28
CA GLU A 287 7.77 -23.72 -3.14
C GLU A 287 8.79 -24.76 -2.68
N LYS A 288 8.33 -25.98 -2.45
CA LYS A 288 9.21 -27.11 -2.21
C LYS A 288 8.65 -28.35 -2.88
N ASP A 289 9.44 -28.99 -3.75
CA ASP A 289 9.07 -30.23 -4.45
C ASP A 289 7.73 -30.12 -5.24
N ASN A 290 7.50 -28.99 -5.92
CA ASN A 290 6.24 -28.64 -6.59
C ASN A 290 5.02 -28.62 -5.66
N LYS A 291 5.25 -28.47 -4.35
CA LYS A 291 4.23 -28.27 -3.33
C LYS A 291 4.40 -26.92 -2.68
N TYR A 292 3.26 -26.41 -2.25
CA TYR A 292 3.03 -25.06 -1.84
C TYR A 292 2.79 -25.06 -0.33
N HIS A 293 3.68 -24.39 0.40
CA HIS A 293 3.65 -24.28 1.85
C HIS A 293 3.53 -22.81 2.26
N GLN A 294 2.80 -22.54 3.35
CA GLN A 294 2.63 -21.20 3.88
C GLN A 294 3.14 -21.11 5.33
N ALA A 295 3.97 -20.10 5.61
CA ALA A 295 4.36 -19.70 6.95
C ALA A 295 3.42 -18.60 7.48
N LYS A 296 2.85 -18.82 8.66
CA LYS A 296 1.94 -17.90 9.33
C LYS A 296 2.70 -16.91 10.20
N ILE A 297 2.22 -15.67 10.33
CA ILE A 297 2.73 -14.70 11.30
C ILE A 297 1.84 -14.72 12.54
N ILE A 298 2.43 -14.78 13.74
CA ILE A 298 1.73 -14.63 15.01
C ILE A 298 2.33 -13.42 15.73
N SER A 299 1.51 -12.40 15.99
CA SER A 299 1.91 -11.15 16.63
C SER A 299 1.23 -11.00 17.98
N GLU A 300 2.01 -10.89 19.05
CA GLU A 300 1.55 -10.53 20.40
C GLU A 300 2.01 -9.10 20.69
N LEU A 301 1.12 -8.13 20.55
CA LEU A 301 1.41 -6.70 20.63
C LEU A 301 1.11 -6.12 22.03
N GLY A 302 1.20 -4.79 22.17
CA GLY A 302 1.20 -4.11 23.47
C GLY A 302 -0.12 -3.45 23.85
N ASP A 303 -0.09 -2.68 24.94
CA ASP A 303 -1.27 -1.94 25.42
C ASP A 303 -1.27 -0.47 24.93
N LYS A 304 -0.73 -0.21 23.73
CA LYS A 304 -0.65 1.11 23.11
C LYS A 304 -1.06 1.00 21.66
N ASN A 305 -1.55 2.11 21.11
CA ASN A 305 -1.95 2.25 19.72
C ASN A 305 -0.85 1.77 18.76
N ASP A 306 -1.02 0.56 18.27
CA ASP A 306 -0.11 -0.16 17.41
C ASP A 306 -0.64 -0.16 15.97
N ILE A 307 0.26 -0.15 14.99
CA ILE A 307 -0.10 -0.21 13.58
C ILE A 307 0.53 -1.47 12.98
N VAL A 308 -0.25 -2.28 12.30
CA VAL A 308 0.22 -3.47 11.59
C VAL A 308 -0.06 -3.31 10.10
N TYR A 309 0.99 -3.40 9.28
CA TYR A 309 0.83 -3.62 7.84
C TYR A 309 0.93 -5.11 7.56
N SER A 310 -0.17 -5.69 7.07
CA SER A 310 -0.27 -7.12 6.83
C SER A 310 0.66 -7.58 5.71
N GLY A 311 1.10 -8.84 5.82
CA GLY A 311 1.84 -9.53 4.77
C GLY A 311 0.91 -10.22 3.78
N SER A 312 1.48 -10.78 2.71
CA SER A 312 0.70 -11.48 1.68
C SER A 312 0.12 -12.82 2.13
N GLY A 313 0.62 -13.41 3.23
CA GLY A 313 0.17 -14.70 3.77
C GLY A 313 -0.77 -14.55 4.97
N SER A 314 -0.96 -15.65 5.71
CA SER A 314 -1.83 -15.68 6.89
C SER A 314 -1.18 -15.06 8.13
N SER A 315 -1.98 -14.38 8.93
CA SER A 315 -1.55 -13.79 10.20
C SER A 315 -2.53 -14.07 11.34
N GLU A 316 -2.04 -14.01 12.57
CA GLU A 316 -2.87 -13.92 13.78
C GLU A 316 -2.30 -12.81 14.65
N VAL A 317 -3.11 -11.78 14.86
CA VAL A 317 -2.70 -10.55 15.53
C VAL A 317 -3.50 -10.42 16.82
N PHE A 318 -2.78 -10.40 17.94
CA PHE A 318 -3.29 -10.00 19.24
C PHE A 318 -2.80 -8.59 19.50
N ALA A 319 -3.63 -7.60 19.18
CA ALA A 319 -3.22 -6.20 19.16
C ALA A 319 -3.10 -5.61 20.57
N GLY A 320 -3.97 -6.04 21.50
CA GLY A 320 -3.84 -5.72 22.92
C GLY A 320 -4.91 -4.75 23.37
N GLU A 321 -4.52 -3.70 24.07
CA GLU A 321 -5.40 -2.60 24.46
C GLU A 321 -4.92 -1.33 23.75
N GLY A 322 -5.82 -0.48 23.30
CA GLY A 322 -5.41 0.75 22.61
C GLY A 322 -6.40 1.11 21.54
N HIS A 323 -5.92 1.88 20.57
CA HIS A 323 -6.57 2.03 19.29
C HIS A 323 -5.61 1.50 18.24
N ASP A 324 -5.77 0.22 17.92
CA ASP A 324 -4.88 -0.54 17.08
C ASP A 324 -5.42 -0.65 15.66
N THR A 325 -4.53 -0.45 14.69
CA THR A 325 -4.88 -0.41 13.28
C THR A 325 -4.23 -1.57 12.53
N VAL A 326 -5.00 -2.32 11.75
CA VAL A 326 -4.46 -3.31 10.79
C VAL A 326 -4.77 -2.87 9.37
N SER A 327 -3.75 -2.79 8.53
CA SER A 327 -3.83 -2.28 7.16
C SER A 327 -3.34 -3.29 6.14
N TYR A 328 -4.07 -3.41 5.03
CA TYR A 328 -3.77 -4.31 3.92
C TYR A 328 -3.24 -3.58 2.66
N ASN A 329 -3.04 -2.27 2.72
CA ASN A 329 -2.73 -1.43 1.56
C ASN A 329 -1.28 -1.50 1.02
N LYS A 330 -0.34 -2.09 1.77
CA LYS A 330 1.08 -2.19 1.37
C LYS A 330 1.39 -3.40 0.49
N THR A 331 0.56 -4.43 0.52
CA THR A 331 0.72 -5.63 -0.30
C THR A 331 -0.45 -5.77 -1.25
N ASP A 332 -0.24 -6.49 -2.35
CA ASP A 332 -1.36 -6.95 -3.17
C ASP A 332 -2.00 -8.16 -2.49
N ALA A 333 -2.97 -7.90 -1.63
CA ALA A 333 -3.71 -8.92 -0.87
C ALA A 333 -4.91 -9.51 -1.64
N GLY A 334 -5.10 -9.09 -2.91
CA GLY A 334 -6.33 -9.37 -3.65
C GLY A 334 -7.57 -8.78 -2.98
N LYS A 335 -8.75 -9.22 -3.42
CA LYS A 335 -10.03 -8.87 -2.78
C LYS A 335 -10.07 -9.44 -1.35
N LEU A 336 -10.43 -8.60 -0.40
CA LEU A 336 -10.61 -8.94 1.00
C LEU A 336 -12.07 -9.23 1.31
N THR A 337 -12.28 -10.12 2.28
CA THR A 337 -13.57 -10.29 2.94
C THR A 337 -13.33 -10.30 4.45
N ILE A 338 -13.73 -9.22 5.11
CA ILE A 338 -13.65 -9.00 6.55
C ILE A 338 -14.99 -9.40 7.15
N ASP A 339 -14.97 -10.30 8.12
CA ASP A 339 -16.17 -10.81 8.81
C ASP A 339 -16.02 -10.74 10.33
N ALA A 340 -16.82 -9.89 10.95
CA ALA A 340 -16.98 -9.72 12.40
C ALA A 340 -18.35 -10.25 12.92
N THR A 341 -19.19 -10.83 12.07
CA THR A 341 -20.55 -11.27 12.43
C THR A 341 -20.56 -12.35 13.51
N GLY A 342 -19.48 -13.14 13.58
CA GLY A 342 -19.24 -14.16 14.61
C GLY A 342 -18.54 -13.65 15.88
N ALA A 343 -18.24 -12.35 15.98
CA ALA A 343 -17.41 -11.80 17.04
C ALA A 343 -18.03 -11.97 18.44
N SER A 344 -17.21 -12.45 19.36
CA SER A 344 -17.57 -12.58 20.77
C SER A 344 -17.18 -11.36 21.59
N LYS A 345 -16.15 -10.64 21.14
CA LYS A 345 -15.59 -9.41 21.74
C LYS A 345 -15.34 -8.34 20.67
N PRO A 346 -15.26 -7.05 21.04
CA PRO A 346 -14.83 -5.99 20.13
C PRO A 346 -13.48 -6.31 19.50
N GLY A 347 -13.30 -5.91 18.24
CA GLY A 347 -12.05 -6.08 17.52
C GLY A 347 -11.67 -7.52 17.15
N GLU A 348 -12.63 -8.44 17.14
CA GLU A 348 -12.46 -9.79 16.61
C GLU A 348 -12.92 -9.87 15.16
N TYR A 349 -11.97 -10.10 14.24
CA TYR A 349 -12.27 -10.22 12.80
C TYR A 349 -11.62 -11.45 12.19
N ILE A 350 -12.29 -12.03 11.20
CA ILE A 350 -11.72 -13.00 10.26
C ILE A 350 -11.58 -12.29 8.91
N VAL A 351 -10.36 -12.19 8.40
CA VAL A 351 -10.08 -11.57 7.10
C VAL A 351 -9.64 -12.64 6.12
N SER A 352 -10.43 -12.86 5.07
CA SER A 352 -10.10 -13.79 3.98
C SER A 352 -9.50 -13.01 2.81
N LYS A 353 -8.33 -13.42 2.32
CA LYS A 353 -7.64 -12.79 1.18
C LYS A 353 -7.80 -13.63 -0.07
N ASN A 354 -8.39 -13.06 -1.12
CA ASN A 354 -8.65 -13.75 -2.37
C ASN A 354 -7.49 -13.56 -3.37
N MET A 355 -6.59 -14.54 -3.41
CA MET A 355 -5.32 -14.48 -4.15
C MET A 355 -5.40 -15.05 -5.59
N TYR A 356 -6.44 -14.74 -6.37
CA TYR A 356 -6.59 -15.20 -7.76
C TYR A 356 -6.23 -14.13 -8.81
N GLY A 357 -6.03 -14.55 -10.07
CA GLY A 357 -5.83 -13.63 -11.20
C GLY A 357 -4.45 -12.98 -11.23
N ASP A 358 -4.41 -11.66 -11.32
CA ASP A 358 -3.18 -10.87 -11.47
C ASP A 358 -2.49 -10.50 -10.14
N VAL A 359 -3.03 -10.99 -9.01
CA VAL A 359 -2.49 -10.74 -7.66
C VAL A 359 -1.03 -11.20 -7.58
N LYS A 360 -0.14 -10.28 -7.18
CA LYS A 360 1.31 -10.52 -7.08
C LYS A 360 1.73 -10.88 -5.68
N VAL A 361 2.23 -12.09 -5.53
CA VAL A 361 2.65 -12.65 -4.24
C VAL A 361 4.15 -12.86 -4.23
N LEU A 362 4.79 -12.42 -3.15
CA LEU A 362 6.20 -12.70 -2.89
C LEU A 362 6.35 -14.14 -2.39
N GLN A 363 7.13 -14.93 -3.14
CA GLN A 363 7.29 -16.36 -2.90
C GLN A 363 8.77 -16.71 -2.80
N GLU A 364 9.11 -17.56 -1.83
CA GLU A 364 10.43 -18.16 -1.72
C GLU A 364 10.53 -19.37 -2.66
N VAL A 365 11.64 -19.42 -3.41
CA VAL A 365 11.97 -20.49 -4.34
C VAL A 365 13.41 -20.95 -4.15
N VAL A 366 13.72 -22.12 -4.70
CA VAL A 366 15.10 -22.60 -4.81
C VAL A 366 15.53 -22.48 -6.26
N ASN A 367 16.45 -21.55 -6.52
CA ASN A 367 17.03 -21.34 -7.85
C ASN A 367 18.37 -22.05 -7.99
N GLU A 368 18.79 -22.26 -9.24
CA GLU A 368 20.06 -22.90 -9.58
C GLU A 368 20.97 -21.95 -10.34
N GLN A 369 22.25 -21.90 -9.96
CA GLN A 369 23.30 -21.23 -10.71
C GLN A 369 24.28 -22.28 -11.27
N GLU A 370 24.62 -22.16 -12.55
CA GLU A 370 25.60 -23.01 -13.23
C GLU A 370 26.91 -22.25 -13.45
N VAL A 371 28.04 -22.88 -13.09
CA VAL A 371 29.39 -22.31 -13.22
C VAL A 371 30.31 -23.32 -13.88
N SER A 372 31.05 -22.91 -14.91
CA SER A 372 31.97 -23.79 -15.64
C SER A 372 33.44 -23.43 -15.45
N VAL A 373 34.26 -24.42 -15.12
CA VAL A 373 35.73 -24.34 -15.07
C VAL A 373 36.31 -25.38 -16.03
N GLY A 374 36.51 -24.95 -17.28
CA GLY A 374 36.92 -25.82 -18.37
C GLY A 374 35.81 -26.83 -18.74
N LYS A 375 36.05 -28.12 -18.52
CA LYS A 375 35.10 -29.24 -18.71
C LYS A 375 34.30 -29.55 -17.45
N ARG A 376 34.65 -28.96 -16.30
CA ARG A 376 33.92 -29.13 -15.06
C ARG A 376 32.77 -28.13 -15.02
N THR A 377 31.59 -28.62 -14.64
CA THR A 377 30.42 -27.79 -14.37
C THR A 377 29.97 -28.01 -12.93
N GLU A 378 29.77 -26.92 -12.20
CA GLU A 378 29.13 -26.91 -10.88
C GLU A 378 27.74 -26.31 -11.02
N LYS A 379 26.75 -27.01 -10.49
CA LYS A 379 25.40 -26.48 -10.27
C LYS A 379 25.22 -26.25 -8.79
N ILE A 380 24.73 -25.07 -8.42
CA ILE A 380 24.57 -24.65 -7.02
C ILE A 380 23.13 -24.21 -6.84
N GLN A 381 22.42 -24.87 -5.93
CA GLN A 381 21.08 -24.45 -5.52
C GLN A 381 21.18 -23.39 -4.42
N TYR A 382 20.31 -22.37 -4.43
CA TYR A 382 20.27 -21.33 -3.41
C TYR A 382 18.84 -20.82 -3.19
N ARG A 383 18.57 -20.24 -2.02
CA ARG A 383 17.28 -19.60 -1.75
C ARG A 383 17.20 -18.28 -2.49
N ASP A 384 16.07 -18.08 -3.13
CA ASP A 384 15.76 -16.87 -3.88
C ASP A 384 14.28 -16.53 -3.68
N PHE A 385 13.84 -15.40 -4.21
CA PHE A 385 12.45 -14.99 -4.18
C PHE A 385 11.99 -14.50 -5.55
N GLU A 386 10.72 -14.71 -5.83
CA GLU A 386 10.08 -14.19 -7.03
C GLU A 386 8.70 -13.62 -6.71
N PHE A 387 8.27 -12.69 -7.56
CA PHE A 387 6.86 -12.28 -7.59
C PHE A 387 6.11 -13.18 -8.54
N ARG A 388 5.16 -13.93 -8.01
CA ARG A 388 4.28 -14.74 -8.82
C ARG A 388 2.93 -14.08 -8.98
N ALA A 389 2.43 -14.10 -10.22
CA ALA A 389 1.05 -13.75 -10.55
C ALA A 389 0.28 -15.02 -10.93
N GLY A 390 -0.91 -15.20 -10.36
CA GLY A 390 -1.85 -16.25 -10.73
C GLY A 390 -1.53 -17.67 -10.23
N GLY A 391 -2.58 -18.47 -10.03
CA GLY A 391 -2.50 -19.90 -9.74
C GLY A 391 -2.28 -20.29 -8.27
N ILE A 392 -2.40 -19.33 -7.35
CA ILE A 392 -2.24 -19.53 -5.90
C ILE A 392 -3.64 -19.66 -5.28
N SER A 393 -4.14 -20.89 -5.16
CA SER A 393 -5.39 -21.18 -4.42
C SER A 393 -5.06 -21.55 -2.98
N TYR A 394 -4.80 -20.57 -2.13
CA TYR A 394 -4.70 -20.80 -0.69
C TYR A 394 -5.87 -20.12 0.02
N ASP A 395 -6.37 -20.79 1.07
CA ASP A 395 -7.24 -20.16 2.05
C ASP A 395 -6.36 -19.27 2.94
N VAL A 396 -6.03 -18.07 2.45
CA VAL A 396 -5.24 -17.11 3.21
C VAL A 396 -6.18 -16.36 4.15
N ILE A 397 -6.06 -16.67 5.44
CA ILE A 397 -6.94 -16.13 6.47
C ILE A 397 -6.09 -15.46 7.55
N ASP A 398 -6.43 -14.22 7.85
CA ASP A 398 -5.93 -13.50 9.01
C ASP A 398 -6.97 -13.55 10.13
N LYS A 399 -6.51 -13.72 11.36
CA LYS A 399 -7.33 -13.66 12.57
C LYS A 399 -6.91 -12.49 13.43
N LEU A 400 -7.82 -11.57 13.66
CA LEU A 400 -7.53 -10.34 14.37
C LEU A 400 -8.25 -10.36 15.72
N HIS A 401 -7.56 -9.89 16.75
CA HIS A 401 -8.06 -9.81 18.12
C HIS A 401 -7.70 -8.46 18.73
N SER A 402 -8.69 -7.81 19.32
CA SER A 402 -8.60 -6.47 19.91
C SER A 402 -8.10 -5.40 18.93
N VAL A 403 -8.56 -5.46 17.67
CA VAL A 403 -8.24 -4.43 16.67
C VAL A 403 -9.39 -3.43 16.58
N GLU A 404 -9.11 -2.14 16.69
CA GLU A 404 -10.15 -1.10 16.63
C GLU A 404 -10.42 -0.62 15.20
N GLU A 405 -9.41 -0.64 14.32
CA GLU A 405 -9.48 -0.06 12.99
C GLU A 405 -8.90 -0.97 11.90
N LEU A 406 -9.64 -1.14 10.81
CA LEU A 406 -9.20 -1.90 9.64
C LEU A 406 -9.16 -1.03 8.38
N ILE A 407 -8.07 -1.17 7.63
CA ILE A 407 -7.88 -0.51 6.34
C ILE A 407 -7.71 -1.56 5.25
N GLY A 408 -8.57 -1.48 4.24
CA GLY A 408 -8.64 -2.35 3.06
C GLY A 408 -7.44 -2.29 2.14
N GLY A 409 -7.62 -2.91 0.98
CA GLY A 409 -6.63 -3.13 -0.06
C GLY A 409 -6.74 -2.12 -1.21
N LYS A 410 -6.59 -2.64 -2.42
CA LYS A 410 -6.66 -1.87 -3.68
C LYS A 410 -7.74 -2.40 -4.63
N HIS A 411 -8.54 -3.32 -4.12
CA HIS A 411 -9.50 -4.11 -4.88
C HIS A 411 -10.85 -3.93 -4.21
N ASP A 412 -11.92 -4.17 -4.95
CA ASP A 412 -13.29 -4.19 -4.44
C ASP A 412 -13.43 -5.16 -3.26
N ASP A 413 -13.34 -4.66 -2.03
CA ASP A 413 -13.32 -5.40 -0.78
C ASP A 413 -14.73 -5.52 -0.18
N GLU A 414 -14.87 -6.38 0.82
CA GLU A 414 -16.14 -6.61 1.52
C GLU A 414 -15.92 -6.60 3.03
N PHE A 415 -16.62 -5.71 3.73
CA PHE A 415 -16.56 -5.54 5.17
C PHE A 415 -17.91 -5.84 5.80
N LYS A 416 -17.92 -6.74 6.78
CA LYS A 416 -19.10 -7.09 7.58
C LYS A 416 -18.80 -6.95 9.05
N GLY A 417 -19.29 -5.85 9.61
CA GLY A 417 -19.26 -5.54 11.02
C GLY A 417 -20.10 -6.49 11.86
N GLY A 418 -19.93 -6.36 13.17
CA GLY A 418 -20.44 -7.31 14.13
C GLY A 418 -21.64 -6.80 14.90
N LYS A 419 -21.50 -6.86 16.23
CA LYS A 419 -22.47 -6.31 17.18
C LYS A 419 -21.87 -5.17 18.01
N PHE A 420 -20.70 -4.72 17.59
CA PHE A 420 -19.82 -3.80 18.30
C PHE A 420 -19.47 -2.68 17.35
N ASN A 421 -19.01 -1.57 17.90
CA ASN A 421 -18.56 -0.44 17.11
C ASN A 421 -17.32 -0.83 16.30
N ASP A 422 -17.41 -0.65 14.99
CA ASP A 422 -16.37 -0.99 14.04
C ASP A 422 -15.87 0.29 13.33
N ILE A 423 -14.56 0.34 13.02
CA ILE A 423 -13.96 1.42 12.21
C ILE A 423 -13.33 0.80 10.96
N PHE A 424 -13.93 1.04 9.80
CA PHE A 424 -13.51 0.45 8.53
C PHE A 424 -13.19 1.51 7.48
N HIS A 425 -12.11 1.27 6.75
CA HIS A 425 -11.67 2.04 5.58
C HIS A 425 -11.59 1.09 4.37
N GLY A 426 -12.33 1.40 3.31
CA GLY A 426 -12.31 0.68 2.03
C GLY A 426 -10.96 0.77 1.32
N ALA A 427 -10.34 1.95 1.38
CA ALA A 427 -9.12 2.33 0.66
C ALA A 427 -9.34 2.55 -0.86
N ASP A 428 -8.72 1.76 -1.74
CA ASP A 428 -9.00 1.89 -3.18
C ASP A 428 -9.91 0.72 -3.63
N GLY A 429 -10.89 0.98 -4.48
CA GLY A 429 -11.77 -0.06 -5.06
C GLY A 429 -13.24 0.26 -4.84
N ASN A 430 -14.14 -0.47 -5.50
CA ASN A 430 -15.57 -0.30 -5.25
C ASN A 430 -15.98 -1.25 -4.11
N ASP A 431 -16.05 -0.73 -2.89
CA ASP A 431 -16.15 -1.50 -1.68
C ASP A 431 -17.60 -1.70 -1.22
N TYR A 432 -17.81 -2.80 -0.50
CA TYR A 432 -19.07 -3.11 0.14
C TYR A 432 -18.88 -3.16 1.66
N ILE A 433 -19.45 -2.21 2.38
CA ILE A 433 -19.23 -2.03 3.82
C ILE A 433 -20.57 -2.08 4.57
N GLU A 434 -20.71 -3.03 5.49
CA GLU A 434 -21.85 -3.14 6.41
C GLU A 434 -21.37 -3.03 7.87
N GLY A 435 -21.85 -2.08 8.66
CA GLY A 435 -21.56 -1.96 10.10
C GLY A 435 -22.37 -2.94 10.98
N ASN A 436 -23.61 -3.22 10.56
CA ASN A 436 -24.57 -4.08 11.25
C ASN A 436 -25.11 -3.50 12.56
N TYR A 437 -24.48 -3.76 13.72
CA TYR A 437 -24.89 -3.13 14.98
C TYR A 437 -23.68 -2.53 15.65
N GLY A 438 -23.88 -1.39 16.29
CA GLY A 438 -22.79 -0.63 16.88
C GLY A 438 -22.98 0.84 16.51
N ASN A 439 -22.18 1.71 17.10
CA ASN A 439 -22.03 3.05 16.56
C ASN A 439 -20.77 3.02 15.70
N ASP A 440 -20.96 2.77 14.42
CA ASP A 440 -19.89 2.44 13.49
C ASP A 440 -19.35 3.68 12.78
N ARG A 441 -18.12 3.57 12.30
CA ARG A 441 -17.47 4.61 11.50
C ARG A 441 -16.89 3.99 10.25
N LEU A 442 -17.51 4.29 9.12
CA LEU A 442 -17.34 3.59 7.87
C LEU A 442 -16.90 4.57 6.78
N TYR A 443 -15.76 4.30 6.16
CA TYR A 443 -15.18 5.10 5.08
C TYR A 443 -15.07 4.24 3.81
N GLY A 444 -15.67 4.70 2.71
CA GLY A 444 -15.48 4.10 1.38
C GLY A 444 -14.10 4.42 0.81
N ASP A 445 -13.66 5.67 0.98
CA ASP A 445 -12.41 6.23 0.46
C ASP A 445 -12.46 6.43 -1.07
N ASP A 446 -11.70 5.70 -1.90
CA ASP A 446 -11.66 5.91 -3.36
C ASP A 446 -12.40 4.78 -4.10
N GLY A 447 -13.53 5.08 -4.75
CA GLY A 447 -14.31 4.11 -5.51
C GLY A 447 -15.80 4.45 -5.57
N ASP A 448 -16.59 3.72 -6.36
CA ASP A 448 -18.05 3.78 -6.28
C ASP A 448 -18.53 2.79 -5.19
N ASP A 449 -18.72 3.26 -3.96
CA ASP A 449 -18.90 2.42 -2.78
C ASP A 449 -20.35 2.17 -2.38
N TYR A 450 -20.58 1.07 -1.67
CA TYR A 450 -21.83 0.81 -0.96
C TYR A 450 -21.58 0.68 0.53
N ILE A 451 -22.15 1.59 1.32
CA ILE A 451 -21.93 1.67 2.77
C ILE A 451 -23.28 1.63 3.49
N SER A 452 -23.42 0.74 4.47
CA SER A 452 -24.60 0.62 5.31
C SER A 452 -24.21 0.59 6.78
N GLY A 453 -24.67 1.56 7.58
CA GLY A 453 -24.41 1.65 9.02
C GLY A 453 -25.10 0.53 9.78
N GLY A 454 -26.43 0.53 9.75
CA GLY A 454 -27.23 -0.57 10.30
C GLY A 454 -28.01 -0.11 11.53
N GLN A 455 -27.67 -0.61 12.72
CA GLN A 455 -28.28 -0.22 13.98
C GLN A 455 -27.29 0.50 14.88
N GLY A 456 -27.60 1.75 15.21
CA GLY A 456 -26.83 2.58 16.13
C GLY A 456 -26.61 3.96 15.52
N ASP A 457 -25.88 4.81 16.22
CA ASP A 457 -25.56 6.14 15.70
C ASP A 457 -24.30 6.04 14.85
N ASP A 458 -24.47 5.93 13.54
CA ASP A 458 -23.39 5.63 12.61
C ASP A 458 -22.83 6.88 11.90
N GLN A 459 -21.56 6.81 11.53
CA GLN A 459 -20.88 7.81 10.71
C GLN A 459 -20.41 7.15 9.41
N LEU A 460 -20.94 7.62 8.29
CA LEU A 460 -20.66 7.09 6.96
C LEU A 460 -20.05 8.17 6.08
N PHE A 461 -18.94 7.84 5.43
CA PHE A 461 -18.19 8.71 4.53
C PHE A 461 -17.99 7.96 3.21
N GLY A 462 -18.57 8.45 2.11
CA GLY A 462 -18.39 7.87 0.78
C GLY A 462 -16.95 8.07 0.30
N GLY A 463 -16.59 9.31 0.02
CA GLY A 463 -15.24 9.69 -0.39
C GLY A 463 -15.21 10.15 -1.84
N SER A 464 -14.41 9.51 -2.68
CA SER A 464 -14.28 9.81 -4.10
C SER A 464 -15.00 8.77 -4.94
N GLY A 465 -16.07 9.13 -5.63
CA GLY A 465 -16.81 8.24 -6.52
C GLY A 465 -18.31 8.46 -6.39
N ASN A 466 -19.13 7.63 -7.02
CA ASN A 466 -20.59 7.73 -6.92
C ASN A 466 -21.08 6.73 -5.90
N ASP A 467 -21.23 7.20 -4.67
CA ASP A 467 -21.42 6.34 -3.50
C ASP A 467 -22.88 6.15 -3.14
N LYS A 468 -23.16 5.05 -2.44
CA LYS A 468 -24.47 4.74 -1.87
C LYS A 468 -24.35 4.51 -0.39
N LEU A 469 -24.90 5.44 0.39
CA LEU A 469 -24.83 5.43 1.84
C LEU A 469 -26.22 5.21 2.44
N SER A 470 -26.34 4.24 3.33
CA SER A 470 -27.54 3.97 4.12
C SER A 470 -27.23 4.01 5.61
N GLY A 471 -27.68 5.04 6.32
CA GLY A 471 -27.45 5.18 7.76
C GLY A 471 -28.10 4.08 8.59
N GLY A 472 -29.28 3.61 8.19
CA GLY A 472 -30.02 2.64 9.00
C GLY A 472 -30.69 3.29 10.23
N ASP A 473 -30.99 2.49 11.24
CA ASP A 473 -31.67 2.92 12.47
C ASP A 473 -30.71 3.67 13.40
N GLY A 474 -31.02 4.92 13.77
CA GLY A 474 -30.25 5.67 14.77
C GLY A 474 -30.21 7.15 14.46
N ASN A 475 -29.29 7.89 15.08
CA ASN A 475 -29.01 9.27 14.69
C ASN A 475 -27.68 9.30 13.93
N ASN A 476 -27.75 9.42 12.60
CA ASN A 476 -26.62 9.15 11.74
C ASN A 476 -26.00 10.42 11.15
N TYR A 477 -24.71 10.34 10.82
CA TYR A 477 -24.01 11.32 9.98
C TYR A 477 -23.55 10.67 8.68
N LEU A 478 -24.01 11.20 7.55
CA LEU A 478 -23.66 10.71 6.22
C LEU A 478 -23.04 11.86 5.42
N THR A 479 -21.89 11.61 4.79
CA THR A 479 -21.31 12.49 3.78
C THR A 479 -20.96 11.71 2.52
N GLY A 480 -21.45 12.14 1.36
CA GLY A 480 -21.16 11.51 0.06
C GLY A 480 -19.72 11.78 -0.36
N GLY A 481 -19.33 13.06 -0.43
CA GLY A 481 -17.96 13.45 -0.75
C GLY A 481 -17.87 14.06 -2.15
N SER A 482 -17.26 13.38 -3.10
CA SER A 482 -17.15 13.86 -4.48
C SER A 482 -17.64 12.82 -5.46
N GLY A 483 -18.55 13.22 -6.35
CA GLY A 483 -19.24 12.34 -7.29
C GLY A 483 -20.74 12.50 -7.11
N ASN A 484 -21.56 11.66 -7.75
CA ASN A 484 -23.02 11.79 -7.66
C ASN A 484 -23.54 10.74 -6.69
N ASP A 485 -23.77 11.17 -5.45
CA ASP A 485 -23.98 10.26 -4.34
C ASP A 485 -25.47 10.05 -4.04
N GLU A 486 -25.80 8.92 -3.43
CA GLU A 486 -27.14 8.62 -2.93
C GLU A 486 -27.09 8.30 -1.44
N LEU A 487 -27.59 9.22 -0.62
CA LEU A 487 -27.57 9.16 0.84
C LEU A 487 -28.99 8.94 1.36
N GLN A 488 -29.16 7.94 2.20
CA GLN A 488 -30.43 7.62 2.83
C GLN A 488 -30.25 7.41 4.33
N ALA A 489 -30.97 8.17 5.15
CA ALA A 489 -30.99 7.97 6.58
C ALA A 489 -32.37 7.48 7.06
N HIS A 490 -32.35 6.73 8.15
CA HIS A 490 -33.53 6.40 8.92
C HIS A 490 -33.29 6.85 10.37
N GLY A 491 -34.36 7.00 11.15
CA GLY A 491 -34.25 7.38 12.56
C GLY A 491 -34.88 8.72 12.89
N ALA A 492 -34.32 9.42 13.89
CA ALA A 492 -34.97 10.59 14.49
C ALA A 492 -34.24 11.90 14.22
N TYR A 493 -32.90 11.89 14.23
CA TYR A 493 -32.09 13.08 13.95
C TYR A 493 -30.88 12.69 13.11
N ASN A 494 -30.83 13.11 11.85
CA ASN A 494 -29.69 12.81 10.98
C ASN A 494 -29.08 14.06 10.36
N ILE A 495 -27.82 13.93 9.95
CA ILE A 495 -27.09 14.95 9.20
C ILE A 495 -26.64 14.31 7.89
N LEU A 496 -27.08 14.87 6.78
CA LEU A 496 -26.74 14.40 5.43
C LEU A 496 -26.05 15.55 4.68
N SER A 497 -24.84 15.30 4.20
CA SER A 497 -24.14 16.17 3.27
C SER A 497 -23.87 15.44 1.96
N GLY A 498 -24.33 16.00 0.84
CA GLY A 498 -24.06 15.42 -0.48
C GLY A 498 -22.58 15.53 -0.79
N GLY A 499 -22.11 16.71 -1.13
CA GLY A 499 -20.72 16.76 -1.57
C GLY A 499 -20.43 17.80 -2.60
N THR A 500 -19.67 17.36 -3.59
CA THR A 500 -19.61 17.96 -4.91
C THR A 500 -20.17 16.95 -5.91
N GLY A 501 -21.08 17.35 -6.77
CA GLY A 501 -21.73 16.48 -7.76
C GLY A 501 -23.25 16.61 -7.68
N ASP A 502 -23.98 15.83 -8.47
CA ASP A 502 -25.44 15.88 -8.47
C ASP A 502 -26.00 14.80 -7.53
N ASP A 503 -26.21 15.15 -6.26
CA ASP A 503 -26.48 14.20 -5.18
C ASP A 503 -27.98 13.98 -4.92
N LYS A 504 -28.30 12.87 -4.26
CA LYS A 504 -29.65 12.56 -3.76
C LYS A 504 -29.62 12.29 -2.27
N LEU A 505 -30.30 13.12 -1.48
CA LEU A 505 -30.38 12.99 -0.03
C LEU A 505 -31.82 12.68 0.38
N TYR A 506 -31.99 11.60 1.12
CA TYR A 506 -33.26 11.16 1.69
C TYR A 506 -33.15 11.08 3.21
N GLY A 507 -33.79 12.01 3.90
CA GLY A 507 -33.91 12.03 5.35
C GLY A 507 -34.93 11.01 5.89
N GLY A 508 -34.96 10.93 7.22
CA GLY A 508 -36.01 10.34 8.01
C GLY A 508 -36.01 10.94 9.42
N GLY A 509 -37.12 11.55 9.83
CA GLY A 509 -37.22 12.19 11.14
C GLY A 509 -36.95 13.69 11.05
N ILE A 510 -36.18 14.27 11.97
CA ILE A 510 -35.82 15.69 11.98
C ILE A 510 -34.38 15.83 11.52
N ASP A 511 -34.18 16.24 10.28
CA ASP A 511 -32.87 16.13 9.64
C ASP A 511 -32.25 17.48 9.27
N LEU A 512 -30.93 17.47 9.12
CA LEU A 512 -30.13 18.55 8.54
C LEU A 512 -29.59 18.08 7.19
N LEU A 513 -30.05 18.72 6.10
CA LEU A 513 -29.68 18.37 4.73
C LEU A 513 -28.90 19.51 4.07
N ASP A 514 -27.71 19.18 3.55
CA ASP A 514 -26.85 20.08 2.79
C ASP A 514 -26.39 19.38 1.49
N GLY A 515 -27.03 19.70 0.37
CA GLY A 515 -26.72 19.09 -0.94
C GLY A 515 -25.28 19.33 -1.37
N GLY A 516 -24.76 20.53 -1.15
CA GLY A 516 -23.40 20.87 -1.56
C GLY A 516 -23.34 21.51 -2.95
N GLU A 517 -22.19 21.35 -3.62
CA GLU A 517 -22.00 21.88 -4.97
C GLU A 517 -22.60 20.93 -5.99
N GLY A 518 -23.35 21.46 -6.97
CA GLY A 518 -24.04 20.65 -7.99
C GLY A 518 -25.56 20.77 -7.90
N ASN A 519 -26.27 19.90 -8.62
CA ASN A 519 -27.72 19.96 -8.78
C ASN A 519 -28.43 18.84 -8.02
N ASP A 520 -28.56 19.06 -6.72
CA ASP A 520 -29.01 18.00 -5.81
C ASP A 520 -30.53 17.83 -5.72
N TYR A 521 -30.95 16.63 -5.35
CA TYR A 521 -32.31 16.30 -4.95
C TYR A 521 -32.35 16.03 -3.44
N LEU A 522 -33.10 16.85 -2.70
CA LEU A 522 -33.20 16.79 -1.24
C LEU A 522 -34.65 16.45 -0.85
N ASN A 523 -34.83 15.36 -0.12
CA ASN A 523 -36.10 14.96 0.47
C ASN A 523 -35.91 14.80 1.98
N GLY A 524 -36.42 15.73 2.79
CA GLY A 524 -36.35 15.63 4.25
C GLY A 524 -37.25 14.54 4.84
N GLY A 525 -38.28 14.13 4.10
CA GLY A 525 -39.26 13.15 4.58
C GLY A 525 -40.29 13.79 5.51
N PHE A 526 -40.59 13.12 6.62
CA PHE A 526 -41.49 13.63 7.64
C PHE A 526 -40.69 14.16 8.82
N GLY A 527 -40.96 15.37 9.29
CA GLY A 527 -40.04 15.96 10.25
C GLY A 527 -40.32 17.40 10.60
N ASN A 528 -39.29 18.08 11.11
CA ASN A 528 -39.15 19.53 10.96
C ASN A 528 -37.70 19.72 10.52
N ASP A 529 -37.48 19.65 9.22
CA ASP A 529 -36.18 19.51 8.62
C ASP A 529 -35.51 20.87 8.40
N ILE A 530 -34.19 20.86 8.29
CA ILE A 530 -33.39 22.04 8.01
C ILE A 530 -32.59 21.80 6.75
N TYR A 531 -32.92 22.54 5.70
CA TYR A 531 -32.16 22.58 4.45
C TYR A 531 -31.19 23.76 4.48
N VAL A 532 -29.95 23.54 4.05
CA VAL A 532 -28.91 24.59 3.93
C VAL A 532 -28.64 24.87 2.45
N TYR A 533 -28.50 26.15 2.09
CA TYR A 533 -28.18 26.56 0.72
C TYR A 533 -27.19 27.73 0.68
N ARG A 534 -26.20 27.64 -0.22
CA ARG A 534 -25.10 28.61 -0.34
C ARG A 534 -24.99 29.21 -1.74
N GLN A 535 -24.30 30.35 -1.84
CA GLN A 535 -24.18 31.11 -3.08
C GLN A 535 -23.46 30.33 -4.19
N ASN A 536 -22.50 29.46 -3.86
CA ASN A 536 -21.74 28.63 -4.82
C ASN A 536 -22.49 27.38 -5.30
N TYR A 537 -23.62 27.01 -4.69
CA TYR A 537 -24.33 25.77 -5.03
C TYR A 537 -25.04 25.85 -6.40
N GLY A 538 -25.35 24.69 -6.98
CA GLY A 538 -26.07 24.62 -8.25
C GLY A 538 -27.59 24.74 -8.06
N HIS A 539 -28.36 24.02 -8.87
CA HIS A 539 -29.81 23.99 -8.80
C HIS A 539 -30.31 22.81 -7.96
N HIS A 540 -30.82 23.07 -6.76
CA HIS A 540 -31.39 21.99 -5.97
C HIS A 540 -32.89 21.83 -6.22
N THR A 541 -33.36 20.61 -6.03
CA THR A 541 -34.78 20.27 -5.93
C THR A 541 -35.07 19.84 -4.50
N ILE A 542 -35.93 20.57 -3.80
CA ILE A 542 -36.43 20.17 -2.47
C ILE A 542 -37.81 19.56 -2.63
N ALA A 543 -37.98 18.32 -2.18
CA ALA A 543 -39.23 17.59 -2.19
C ALA A 543 -39.58 17.16 -0.76
N ASP A 544 -40.38 17.98 -0.08
CA ASP A 544 -40.80 17.73 1.30
C ASP A 544 -42.04 16.82 1.37
N GLU A 545 -42.11 15.95 2.37
CA GLU A 545 -43.21 15.01 2.58
C GLU A 545 -44.06 15.31 3.84
N GLY A 546 -43.59 16.20 4.71
CA GLY A 546 -44.40 16.82 5.75
C GLY A 546 -43.66 17.14 7.04
N GLY A 547 -43.63 18.42 7.38
CA GLY A 547 -43.48 18.91 8.75
C GLY A 547 -44.45 20.05 8.99
N LYS A 548 -44.26 20.78 10.09
CA LYS A 548 -44.95 22.08 10.29
C LYS A 548 -43.98 23.18 10.69
N GLY A 549 -42.70 22.94 10.44
CA GLY A 549 -41.60 23.72 10.97
C GLY A 549 -40.32 23.50 10.18
N ASP A 550 -40.43 23.00 8.94
CA ASP A 550 -39.35 22.83 8.00
C ASP A 550 -38.76 24.20 7.66
N ARG A 551 -37.44 24.25 7.55
CA ARG A 551 -36.69 25.48 7.37
C ARG A 551 -35.70 25.38 6.24
N LEU A 552 -35.59 26.46 5.47
CA LEU A 552 -34.47 26.67 4.56
C LEU A 552 -33.63 27.83 5.08
N HIS A 553 -32.34 27.57 5.27
CA HIS A 553 -31.37 28.59 5.62
C HIS A 553 -30.46 28.94 4.45
N LEU A 554 -30.53 30.20 3.99
CA LEU A 554 -29.63 30.74 2.98
C LEU A 554 -28.42 31.37 3.69
N SER A 555 -27.31 30.63 3.80
CA SER A 555 -26.20 31.00 4.69
C SER A 555 -25.50 32.30 4.33
N ASP A 556 -25.32 32.56 3.04
CA ASP A 556 -24.55 33.69 2.50
C ASP A 556 -25.29 34.47 1.42
N ILE A 557 -26.61 34.24 1.28
CA ILE A 557 -27.46 34.90 0.28
C ILE A 557 -28.44 35.87 0.94
N SER A 558 -28.63 37.05 0.32
CA SER A 558 -29.62 38.05 0.74
C SER A 558 -30.94 37.88 -0.01
N PHE A 559 -32.09 38.12 0.62
CA PHE A 559 -33.37 38.20 -0.11
C PHE A 559 -33.46 39.32 -1.14
N ASP A 560 -32.52 40.27 -1.16
CA ASP A 560 -32.44 41.26 -2.24
C ASP A 560 -31.99 40.63 -3.58
N ASP A 561 -31.33 39.48 -3.49
CA ASP A 561 -30.77 38.70 -4.60
C ASP A 561 -31.62 37.47 -4.95
N ILE A 562 -32.84 37.38 -4.42
CA ILE A 562 -33.75 36.25 -4.64
C ILE A 562 -35.09 36.72 -5.22
N ALA A 563 -35.65 35.94 -6.15
CA ALA A 563 -37.02 36.07 -6.59
C ALA A 563 -37.71 34.71 -6.76
N PHE A 564 -39.00 34.68 -6.45
CA PHE A 564 -39.84 33.50 -6.59
C PHE A 564 -40.71 33.57 -7.85
N LYS A 565 -40.99 32.40 -8.43
CA LYS A 565 -41.93 32.19 -9.54
C LYS A 565 -42.74 30.92 -9.30
N LYS A 566 -44.04 30.95 -9.58
CA LYS A 566 -44.86 29.74 -9.65
C LYS A 566 -44.73 29.08 -11.02
N VAL A 567 -44.45 27.79 -11.06
CA VAL A 567 -44.42 26.98 -12.31
C VAL A 567 -45.19 25.69 -12.08
N GLY A 568 -46.38 25.57 -12.66
CA GLY A 568 -47.28 24.45 -12.38
C GLY A 568 -47.66 24.40 -10.89
N ASN A 569 -47.33 23.29 -10.22
CA ASN A 569 -47.50 23.13 -8.77
C ASN A 569 -46.25 23.44 -7.97
N ASP A 570 -45.12 23.75 -8.63
CA ASP A 570 -43.83 23.97 -8.00
C ASP A 570 -43.61 25.47 -7.73
N LEU A 571 -42.85 25.77 -6.69
CA LEU A 571 -42.32 27.11 -6.42
C LEU A 571 -40.84 27.12 -6.83
N ILE A 572 -40.47 28.03 -7.71
CA ILE A 572 -39.08 28.20 -8.17
C ILE A 572 -38.49 29.42 -7.49
N MET A 573 -37.39 29.24 -6.78
CA MET A 573 -36.54 30.30 -6.25
C MET A 573 -35.36 30.49 -7.19
N ASN A 574 -35.21 31.68 -7.75
CA ASN A 574 -34.06 32.05 -8.56
C ASN A 574 -33.14 32.96 -7.76
N LYS A 575 -31.84 32.65 -7.75
CA LYS A 575 -30.80 33.53 -7.16
C LYS A 575 -30.07 34.36 -8.21
N ALA A 576 -29.64 35.55 -7.84
CA ALA A 576 -28.90 36.44 -8.70
C ALA A 576 -27.51 35.87 -9.04
N ILE A 577 -27.09 36.02 -10.31
CA ILE A 577 -25.74 35.70 -10.77
C ILE A 577 -25.04 37.03 -11.06
N ASN A 578 -23.90 37.28 -10.40
CA ASN A 578 -23.15 38.54 -10.52
C ASN A 578 -24.03 39.79 -10.26
N GLY A 579 -24.94 39.71 -9.28
CA GLY A 579 -25.86 40.79 -8.91
C GLY A 579 -27.02 41.01 -9.88
N VAL A 580 -27.21 40.10 -10.86
CA VAL A 580 -28.30 40.17 -11.84
C VAL A 580 -29.25 39.00 -11.64
N LEU A 581 -30.51 39.29 -11.31
CA LEU A 581 -31.60 38.33 -11.38
C LEU A 581 -31.96 38.09 -12.86
N SER A 582 -31.61 36.90 -13.36
CA SER A 582 -31.95 36.46 -14.71
C SER A 582 -33.12 35.47 -14.67
N PHE A 583 -34.05 35.66 -15.59
CA PHE A 583 -35.28 34.87 -15.70
C PHE A 583 -35.44 34.41 -17.14
N ASN A 584 -34.51 33.58 -17.63
CA ASN A 584 -34.56 33.09 -19.00
C ASN A 584 -35.18 31.69 -19.00
N GLU A 585 -36.25 31.48 -19.77
CA GLU A 585 -37.04 30.24 -19.80
C GLU A 585 -36.25 28.99 -20.24
N SER A 586 -35.02 29.18 -20.73
CA SER A 586 -34.10 28.10 -21.13
C SER A 586 -33.04 27.75 -20.07
N ASN A 587 -32.86 28.59 -19.04
CA ASN A 587 -31.81 28.49 -18.01
C ASN A 587 -32.36 28.73 -16.57
N ASP A 588 -33.59 28.30 -16.25
CA ASP A 588 -34.15 28.28 -14.88
C ASP A 588 -33.44 27.21 -14.01
N VAL A 589 -32.10 27.25 -13.91
CA VAL A 589 -31.23 26.25 -13.24
C VAL A 589 -30.25 26.90 -12.26
N ASN A 590 -30.65 27.97 -11.57
CA ASN A 590 -29.82 28.56 -10.51
C ASN A 590 -30.66 29.01 -9.32
N GLY A 591 -30.62 28.24 -8.24
CA GLY A 591 -31.50 28.40 -7.09
C GLY A 591 -32.15 27.08 -6.69
N ILE A 592 -33.42 27.12 -6.28
CA ILE A 592 -34.12 25.94 -5.73
C ILE A 592 -35.48 25.77 -6.39
N THR A 593 -35.81 24.54 -6.76
CA THR A 593 -37.18 24.11 -7.06
C THR A 593 -37.78 23.45 -5.82
N PHE A 594 -38.81 24.05 -5.22
CA PHE A 594 -39.63 23.40 -4.20
C PHE A 594 -40.77 22.65 -4.88
N LYS A 595 -40.72 21.32 -4.84
CA LYS A 595 -41.69 20.45 -5.51
C LYS A 595 -43.03 20.52 -4.81
N ASN A 596 -44.09 20.59 -5.63
CA ASN A 596 -45.48 20.45 -5.18
C ASN A 596 -45.93 21.48 -4.12
N TRP A 597 -45.23 22.61 -3.96
CA TRP A 597 -45.57 23.69 -3.02
C TRP A 597 -47.05 24.09 -3.04
N PHE A 598 -47.68 24.12 -4.21
CA PHE A 598 -49.09 24.52 -4.35
C PHE A 598 -50.07 23.34 -4.36
N ALA A 599 -49.57 22.11 -4.41
CA ALA A 599 -50.38 20.89 -4.40
C ALA A 599 -50.88 20.58 -2.98
N LYS A 600 -51.88 19.69 -2.90
CA LYS A 600 -52.27 19.04 -1.65
C LYS A 600 -51.73 17.62 -1.68
N ASP A 601 -51.34 17.10 -0.54
CA ASP A 601 -51.00 15.68 -0.39
C ASP A 601 -52.27 14.80 -0.51
N ALA A 602 -52.10 13.48 -0.36
CA ALA A 602 -53.22 12.54 -0.40
C ALA A 602 -54.25 12.74 0.74
N SER A 603 -53.86 13.38 1.85
CA SER A 603 -54.72 13.69 2.99
C SER A 603 -55.47 15.02 2.85
N GLY A 604 -55.11 15.85 1.86
CA GLY A 604 -55.65 17.19 1.67
C GLY A 604 -54.90 18.28 2.46
N ALA A 605 -53.77 17.94 3.08
CA ALA A 605 -52.87 18.84 3.79
C ALA A 605 -51.82 19.49 2.85
N ASP A 606 -51.25 20.62 3.28
CA ASP A 606 -50.15 21.29 2.57
C ASP A 606 -48.80 20.78 3.13
N ASN A 607 -48.50 19.49 2.96
CA ASN A 607 -47.30 18.85 3.54
C ASN A 607 -46.03 19.00 2.67
N HIS A 608 -46.08 19.75 1.58
CA HIS A 608 -44.92 19.93 0.68
C HIS A 608 -44.23 21.29 0.88
N LEU A 609 -44.51 21.96 1.99
CA LEU A 609 -44.07 23.32 2.23
C LEU A 609 -42.78 23.31 3.03
N VAL A 610 -41.91 24.27 2.75
CA VAL A 610 -40.91 24.72 3.72
C VAL A 610 -41.52 25.91 4.46
N GLU A 611 -41.82 25.78 5.76
CA GLU A 611 -42.57 26.81 6.48
C GLU A 611 -41.82 28.13 6.63
N ILE A 612 -40.49 28.08 6.79
CA ILE A 612 -39.67 29.26 7.07
C ILE A 612 -38.41 29.27 6.21
N ILE A 613 -38.25 30.31 5.40
CA ILE A 613 -37.00 30.60 4.69
C ILE A 613 -36.30 31.75 5.42
N THR A 614 -35.02 31.59 5.76
CA THR A 614 -34.22 32.59 6.49
C THR A 614 -32.98 32.99 5.69
N ASP A 615 -32.79 34.27 5.40
CA ASP A 615 -31.60 34.79 4.69
C ASP A 615 -30.41 35.08 5.62
N LYS A 616 -29.25 35.39 5.05
CA LYS A 616 -28.02 35.72 5.81
C LYS A 616 -28.14 36.90 6.78
N ASP A 617 -29.13 37.78 6.56
CA ASP A 617 -29.36 38.98 7.36
C ASP A 617 -30.44 38.75 8.45
N GLY A 618 -30.91 37.51 8.60
CA GLY A 618 -31.92 37.10 9.59
C GLY A 618 -33.34 37.53 9.24
N ARG A 619 -33.61 37.93 7.99
CA ARG A 619 -34.99 38.13 7.53
C ARG A 619 -35.64 36.77 7.32
N GLU A 620 -36.94 36.69 7.58
CA GLU A 620 -37.74 35.47 7.36
C GLU A 620 -38.84 35.70 6.32
N ILE A 621 -39.09 34.67 5.53
CA ILE A 621 -40.31 34.52 4.73
C ILE A 621 -41.02 33.27 5.24
N LYS A 622 -42.25 33.45 5.71
CA LYS A 622 -43.12 32.32 6.08
C LYS A 622 -43.90 31.86 4.86
N SER A 623 -44.23 30.57 4.78
CA SER A 623 -45.00 30.01 3.67
C SER A 623 -46.31 30.77 3.41
N ASP A 624 -47.03 31.17 4.47
CA ASP A 624 -48.25 32.00 4.40
C ASP A 624 -48.06 33.37 3.70
N ASN A 625 -46.84 33.91 3.67
CA ASN A 625 -46.53 35.17 2.99
C ASN A 625 -46.41 35.00 1.47
N ILE A 626 -46.21 33.77 0.99
CA ILE A 626 -46.18 33.45 -0.42
C ILE A 626 -47.63 33.29 -0.89
N PRO A 627 -48.10 34.04 -1.90
CA PRO A 627 -49.52 34.04 -2.28
C PRO A 627 -50.07 32.63 -2.61
N HIS A 628 -50.95 32.10 -1.75
CA HIS A 628 -51.56 30.78 -1.91
C HIS A 628 -52.88 30.79 -2.73
N LYS A 629 -52.98 29.80 -3.62
CA LYS A 629 -54.15 29.13 -4.22
C LYS A 629 -55.21 29.87 -5.08
N ASN A 630 -55.39 31.20 -5.01
CA ASN A 630 -56.47 31.85 -5.81
C ASN A 630 -56.04 32.95 -6.79
N ASN A 631 -54.76 33.32 -6.80
CA ASN A 631 -54.22 34.23 -7.80
C ASN A 631 -53.17 33.47 -8.62
N ASP A 632 -53.47 33.20 -9.89
CA ASP A 632 -52.40 32.95 -10.86
C ASP A 632 -51.61 34.26 -10.98
N TRP A 633 -50.55 34.37 -10.20
CA TRP A 633 -49.60 35.46 -10.37
C TRP A 633 -48.61 35.04 -11.45
N SER A 634 -48.79 35.61 -12.64
CA SER A 634 -48.02 35.30 -13.85
C SER A 634 -46.62 35.95 -13.89
N GLY A 635 -46.19 36.55 -12.77
CA GLY A 635 -44.94 37.31 -12.67
C GLY A 635 -43.96 36.74 -11.65
N TYR A 636 -42.99 37.56 -11.24
CA TYR A 636 -42.00 37.23 -10.23
C TYR A 636 -42.27 38.03 -8.95
N ILE A 637 -42.02 37.43 -7.79
CA ILE A 637 -42.07 38.12 -6.49
C ILE A 637 -40.64 38.24 -5.98
N LYS A 638 -40.15 39.47 -5.77
CA LYS A 638 -38.87 39.67 -5.09
C LYS A 638 -39.00 39.23 -3.64
N ALA A 639 -38.08 38.39 -3.17
CA ALA A 639 -38.13 37.87 -1.80
C ALA A 639 -38.13 39.01 -0.76
N SER A 640 -37.33 40.06 -0.97
CA SER A 640 -37.28 41.22 -0.08
C SER A 640 -38.59 42.00 0.06
N SER A 641 -39.56 41.84 -0.85
CA SER A 641 -40.87 42.50 -0.77
C SER A 641 -41.87 41.80 0.15
N ILE A 642 -41.63 40.54 0.50
CA ILE A 642 -42.49 39.71 1.34
C ILE A 642 -41.78 39.21 2.62
N ALA A 643 -40.51 39.54 2.77
CA ALA A 643 -39.68 39.21 3.92
C ALA A 643 -39.95 40.12 5.12
N SER A 644 -39.68 39.61 6.32
CA SER A 644 -39.65 40.40 7.55
C SER A 644 -38.53 41.45 7.54
N GLU A 645 -38.57 42.37 8.51
CA GLU A 645 -37.40 43.19 8.83
C GLU A 645 -36.24 42.30 9.32
N LYS A 646 -35.00 42.83 9.21
CA LYS A 646 -33.79 42.14 9.65
C LYS A 646 -33.84 41.84 11.15
N ASN A 647 -33.66 40.59 11.52
CA ASN A 647 -33.63 40.17 12.92
C ASN A 647 -32.66 39.01 13.14
N MET A 648 -31.48 39.31 13.68
CA MET A 648 -30.44 38.28 13.93
C MET A 648 -30.86 37.20 14.93
N VAL A 649 -31.91 37.42 15.73
CA VAL A 649 -32.47 36.37 16.60
C VAL A 649 -32.96 35.17 15.78
N ASN A 650 -33.41 35.39 14.55
CA ASN A 650 -33.86 34.31 13.66
C ASN A 650 -32.69 33.42 13.23
N ILE A 651 -31.51 34.01 12.96
CA ILE A 651 -30.27 33.25 12.74
C ILE A 651 -29.92 32.45 14.00
N THR A 652 -30.03 33.05 15.18
CA THR A 652 -29.80 32.36 16.45
C THR A 652 -30.76 31.17 16.63
N SER A 653 -32.02 31.31 16.23
CA SER A 653 -32.98 30.20 16.27
C SER A 653 -32.57 29.05 15.36
N VAL A 654 -32.21 29.32 14.10
CA VAL A 654 -31.76 28.29 13.15
C VAL A 654 -30.52 27.58 13.68
N ALA A 655 -29.53 28.35 14.15
CA ALA A 655 -28.33 27.82 14.79
C ALA A 655 -28.62 26.90 15.99
N ASN A 656 -29.59 27.28 16.83
CA ASN A 656 -29.97 26.45 17.98
C ASN A 656 -30.67 25.15 17.56
N ASP A 657 -31.43 25.16 16.47
CA ASP A 657 -32.10 23.96 15.96
C ASP A 657 -31.08 23.03 15.29
N ILE A 658 -30.13 23.57 14.51
CA ILE A 658 -28.97 22.82 13.98
C ILE A 658 -28.16 22.18 15.12
N ASN A 659 -27.84 22.95 16.17
CA ASN A 659 -27.10 22.43 17.32
C ASN A 659 -27.80 21.27 18.02
N LYS A 660 -29.14 21.23 18.04
CA LYS A 660 -29.88 20.11 18.63
C LYS A 660 -29.67 18.83 17.82
N ILE A 661 -29.76 18.93 16.49
CA ILE A 661 -29.52 17.79 15.59
C ILE A 661 -28.08 17.31 15.77
N ILE A 662 -27.10 18.21 15.67
CA ILE A 662 -25.68 17.91 15.87
C ILE A 662 -25.40 17.27 17.24
N SER A 663 -26.01 17.77 18.32
CA SER A 663 -25.82 17.19 19.65
C SER A 663 -26.52 15.84 19.85
N SER A 664 -27.42 15.45 18.94
CA SER A 664 -28.15 14.18 18.98
C SER A 664 -27.41 13.06 18.25
N VAL A 665 -26.55 13.41 17.29
CA VAL A 665 -25.64 12.47 16.62
C VAL A 665 -24.39 12.30 17.48
N SER A 666 -24.09 11.06 17.87
CA SER A 666 -22.97 10.78 18.79
C SER A 666 -21.63 10.60 18.06
N GLY A 667 -20.54 10.92 18.76
CA GLY A 667 -19.17 10.60 18.29
C GLY A 667 -18.63 11.44 17.13
N LEU A 668 -19.31 12.51 16.70
CA LEU A 668 -18.87 13.38 15.60
C LEU A 668 -17.46 13.92 15.83
N ASP A 669 -16.60 13.84 14.81
CA ASP A 669 -15.27 14.45 14.85
C ASP A 669 -15.37 15.98 14.65
N SER A 670 -14.76 16.73 15.58
CA SER A 670 -14.67 18.19 15.52
C SER A 670 -13.74 18.72 14.42
N GLY A 671 -12.95 17.85 13.78
CA GLY A 671 -12.01 18.20 12.71
C GLY A 671 -12.60 18.28 11.30
N ASP A 672 -13.82 17.79 11.07
CA ASP A 672 -14.49 17.86 9.76
C ASP A 672 -14.83 19.33 9.41
N GLU A 673 -14.25 19.84 8.33
CA GLU A 673 -14.41 21.25 7.92
C GLU A 673 -15.86 21.63 7.60
N ARG A 674 -16.69 20.70 7.11
CA ARG A 674 -18.09 20.94 6.79
C ARG A 674 -18.93 20.95 8.06
N LEU A 675 -18.73 20.02 8.99
CA LEU A 675 -19.29 20.09 10.33
C LEU A 675 -18.83 21.38 11.03
N ALA A 676 -17.55 21.73 10.93
CA ALA A 676 -17.01 22.97 11.48
C ALA A 676 -17.69 24.21 10.87
N SER A 677 -18.05 24.19 9.57
CA SER A 677 -18.82 25.27 8.94
C SER A 677 -20.24 25.38 9.51
N LEU A 678 -20.91 24.26 9.76
CA LEU A 678 -22.23 24.19 10.39
C LEU A 678 -22.17 24.63 11.86
N TYR A 679 -21.13 24.21 12.59
CA TYR A 679 -20.78 24.70 13.93
C TYR A 679 -20.44 26.20 13.91
N ASN A 680 -19.79 26.73 12.87
CA ASN A 680 -19.45 28.15 12.78
C ASN A 680 -20.69 29.03 12.56
N LEU A 681 -21.73 28.50 11.91
CA LEU A 681 -23.05 29.10 11.86
C LEU A 681 -23.66 29.20 13.27
N ALA A 682 -23.43 28.19 14.10
CA ALA A 682 -23.80 28.19 15.51
C ALA A 682 -22.90 29.08 16.40
N LEU A 683 -21.61 29.21 16.09
CA LEU A 683 -20.61 29.97 16.86
C LEU A 683 -20.58 31.47 16.58
N HIS A 684 -21.31 31.97 15.56
CA HIS A 684 -21.60 33.41 15.44
C HIS A 684 -22.28 33.99 16.71
N GLN A 685 -22.69 33.13 17.65
CA GLN A 685 -23.10 33.47 19.01
C GLN A 685 -21.95 33.92 19.95
N ASN A 686 -20.73 33.39 19.84
CA ASN A 686 -19.73 33.53 20.92
C ASN A 686 -18.83 34.78 20.84
N ASN A 687 -18.90 35.56 19.76
CA ASN A 687 -18.12 36.82 19.65
C ASN A 687 -18.81 38.05 20.26
N THR A 688 -19.84 37.88 21.09
CA THR A 688 -20.30 38.95 22.00
C THR A 688 -19.86 38.76 23.45
N HIS A 689 -19.31 37.59 23.84
CA HIS A 689 -18.59 37.43 25.11
C HIS A 689 -17.51 36.33 25.02
N SER A 690 -16.31 36.76 24.62
CA SER A 690 -15.07 35.96 24.72
C SER A 690 -14.86 35.44 26.14
N THR A 691 -14.94 34.12 26.35
CA THR A 691 -13.96 33.38 27.16
C THR A 691 -13.78 31.99 26.55
N ILE A 692 -12.53 31.74 26.20
CA ILE A 692 -11.98 30.60 25.48
C ILE A 692 -12.17 29.30 26.30
N LEU A 693 -12.82 28.29 25.71
CA LEU A 693 -12.67 26.89 26.08
C LEU A 693 -11.68 26.25 25.11
N THR A 694 -10.39 26.46 25.39
CA THR A 694 -9.33 25.55 24.97
C THR A 694 -9.30 24.40 25.96
N THR A 695 -9.78 23.23 25.55
CA THR A 695 -9.42 21.95 26.18
C THR A 695 -8.65 21.12 25.17
N THR A 696 -7.32 21.21 25.31
CA THR A 696 -6.31 20.14 25.27
C THR A 696 -6.53 18.94 24.35
N VAL A 697 -5.60 18.86 23.37
CA VAL A 697 -4.99 17.64 22.79
C VAL A 697 -4.57 16.64 23.84
#